data_AF-A0A3R7IDU4-F1
#
_entry.id   AF-A0A3R7IDU4-F1
#
_cell.length_a   1.000
_cell.length_b   1.000
_cell.length_c   1.000
_cell.angle_alpha   90.00
_cell.angle_beta   90.00
_cell.angle_gamma   90.00
#
_symmetry.space_group_name_H-M   'P 1'
#
loop_
_entity.id
_entity.type
_entity.pdbx_description
1 polymer ?
#
loop_
_entity_poly.entity_id
_entity_poly.type
_entity_poly.pdbx_seq_one_letter_code
_entity_poly.pdbx_strand_id
1 'polypeptide(L)'
;MPKLPLGFDKFHVIEGIKEYSDAREMLFKHLMRLPKDRFYRRILRNAEIKSLEDWKTRAAEIREAFLEAIGGLPDKKTPLNARTVGVVEREDYFVEKVIFESLPDFHVTANLYIPKNRKGKVPGILFPIGHWYSGKSSPTNHYAAVGLVKRGYVVLLYDTIGQGERYQVLNPHAKVYSSLPFDPAVSLVGVTPTREHDMVGIQCFLAGINLARFVVWDGIRALDYLVSRPEVDGERIGCTGCSGGGTYTTYLTALDDRIKVAVPVCAVGSIALGFNSDESGDAEQVFMNAIPNLLDHGDLLMMAFPRPVLIIREAKDYVRLGTRVAYYEAKTLYERLGYGDRIQLLEVDAPHGYFKEMREPMYFWMDKWLKGVEKEEKEPEIHPIDARDLICTRTGQVLIEFNGRTVRDLVEEYLSRVKPEKKIPRNDAELERFRANLIKKVTDMLHIKRHAQDVEVRKISEFIFEGHPVEKLLLYTEPDIYVPALFFKSSRSRGDHAPAVLYVNTMGKAVDAYQNGPILSLLDKGFNVLSIDVRGTGETEPTRLNERDKMGGYTAFLQGFKSALSYKSLLLGRSIFDMQLTDVLRSFEYLARRKEIRKNQIWILGRHLGGMLALHAGLLEDKVYGVVASDFLISYRSIIRNPVYSWHIMELIPGVLAHYDLDEIAASIAPKKLLLTNILDHQKKPIKLDEAKETYSLARQVYNMMGFPECFRLAEPTCEEMLPKIWLPFMT
;
A
#
# COMPACT_ATOMS: atom_id res chain seq x y z
N MET A 1 6.33 8.03 25.38
CA MET A 1 7.77 8.26 25.15
C MET A 1 8.51 7.77 26.37
N PRO A 2 9.50 6.86 26.25
CA PRO A 2 10.40 6.61 27.36
C PRO A 2 11.13 7.92 27.72
N LYS A 3 11.38 8.14 29.01
CA LYS A 3 12.14 9.31 29.49
C LYS A 3 13.53 9.22 28.87
N LEU A 4 13.83 10.12 27.92
CA LEU A 4 15.17 10.26 27.37
C LEU A 4 16.14 10.53 28.54
N PRO A 5 17.31 9.87 28.61
CA PRO A 5 18.25 10.06 29.70
C PRO A 5 18.72 11.52 29.78
N LEU A 6 19.00 12.00 31.00
CA LEU A 6 19.59 13.31 31.24
C LEU A 6 20.85 13.51 30.38
N GLY A 7 20.90 14.62 29.62
CA GLY A 7 22.01 14.93 28.71
C GLY A 7 21.91 14.30 27.31
N PHE A 8 20.70 13.95 26.85
CA PHE A 8 20.45 13.40 25.50
C PHE A 8 21.03 14.27 24.37
N ASP A 9 21.13 15.58 24.57
CA ASP A 9 21.67 16.55 23.61
C ASP A 9 23.08 16.19 23.12
N LYS A 10 23.89 15.57 23.98
CA LYS A 10 25.24 15.16 23.62
C LYS A 10 25.28 14.04 22.57
N PHE A 11 24.18 13.35 22.31
CA PHE A 11 24.08 12.30 21.30
C PHE A 11 23.55 12.78 19.95
N HIS A 12 23.06 14.01 19.86
CA HIS A 12 22.64 14.61 18.58
C HIS A 12 23.84 14.92 17.70
N VAL A 13 23.79 14.47 16.45
CA VAL A 13 24.84 14.63 15.45
C VAL A 13 24.56 15.85 14.58
N ILE A 14 23.30 16.12 14.26
CA ILE A 14 22.90 17.17 13.32
C ILE A 14 22.17 18.33 13.96
N GLU A 15 21.61 18.14 15.15
CA GLU A 15 20.89 19.22 15.85
C GLU A 15 21.79 20.45 16.08
N GLY A 16 21.24 21.63 15.79
CA GLY A 16 21.95 22.91 15.91
C GLY A 16 22.90 23.25 14.75
N ILE A 17 23.11 22.35 13.77
CA ILE A 17 23.96 22.60 12.60
C ILE A 17 23.09 23.17 11.47
N LYS A 18 23.33 24.43 11.09
CA LYS A 18 22.53 25.17 10.08
C LYS A 18 22.37 24.42 8.75
N GLU A 19 23.42 23.74 8.29
CA GLU A 19 23.43 22.94 7.06
C GLU A 19 22.40 21.82 7.04
N TYR A 20 22.06 21.26 8.20
CA TYR A 20 21.13 20.12 8.36
C TYR A 20 19.81 20.53 9.03
N SER A 21 19.48 21.82 8.98
CA SER A 21 18.24 22.35 9.58
C SER A 21 16.96 21.79 8.96
N ASP A 22 17.05 21.18 7.78
CA ASP A 22 15.95 20.54 7.04
C ASP A 22 16.03 19.01 7.04
N ALA A 23 16.82 18.39 7.93
CA ALA A 23 17.04 16.93 7.94
C ALA A 23 15.77 16.08 8.06
N ARG A 24 14.74 16.62 8.71
CA ARG A 24 13.43 15.96 8.82
C ARG A 24 12.62 15.98 7.52
N GLU A 25 13.01 16.80 6.54
CA GLU A 25 12.45 16.82 5.18
C GLU A 25 13.29 15.99 4.20
N MET A 26 14.44 15.44 4.62
CA MET A 26 15.40 14.75 3.76
C MET A 26 14.74 13.61 2.97
N LEU A 27 13.98 12.74 3.66
CA LEU A 27 13.31 11.61 3.02
C LEU A 27 12.26 12.07 1.99
N PHE A 28 11.46 13.08 2.33
CA PHE A 28 10.47 13.65 1.42
C PHE A 28 11.15 14.21 0.17
N LYS A 29 12.14 15.09 0.34
CA LYS A 29 12.89 15.71 -0.77
C LYS A 29 13.56 14.66 -1.66
N HIS A 30 14.13 13.62 -1.06
CA HIS A 30 14.73 12.52 -1.81
C HIS A 30 13.70 11.83 -2.70
N LEU A 31 12.55 11.41 -2.15
CA LEU A 31 11.48 10.77 -2.91
C LEU A 31 10.98 11.67 -4.06
N MET A 32 10.83 12.98 -3.82
CA MET A 32 10.29 13.93 -4.82
C MET A 32 11.23 14.12 -6.02
N ARG A 33 12.51 13.80 -5.88
CA ARG A 33 13.48 13.89 -6.97
C ARG A 33 13.46 12.66 -7.88
N LEU A 34 13.22 11.47 -7.34
CA LEU A 34 13.31 10.20 -8.06
C LEU A 34 12.46 10.10 -9.34
N PRO A 35 11.21 10.62 -9.41
CA PRO A 35 10.36 10.38 -10.58
C PRO A 35 10.56 11.36 -11.74
N LYS A 36 11.31 12.46 -11.56
CA LYS A 36 11.31 13.61 -12.49
C LYS A 36 11.50 13.20 -13.94
N ASP A 37 12.53 12.42 -14.25
CA ASP A 37 12.81 11.96 -15.61
C ASP A 37 11.69 11.08 -16.19
N ARG A 38 11.02 10.28 -15.37
CA ARG A 38 9.93 9.40 -15.81
C ARG A 38 8.67 10.18 -16.14
N PHE A 39 8.34 11.22 -15.37
CA PHE A 39 7.24 12.12 -15.71
C PHE A 39 7.45 12.80 -17.07
N TYR A 40 8.68 13.30 -17.34
CA TYR A 40 8.99 13.86 -18.66
C TYR A 40 8.90 12.82 -19.78
N ARG A 41 9.43 11.61 -19.59
CA ARG A 41 9.33 10.53 -20.58
C ARG A 41 7.89 10.15 -20.92
N ARG A 42 6.99 10.09 -19.93
CA ARG A 42 5.57 9.84 -20.15
C ARG A 42 4.95 10.90 -21.08
N ILE A 43 5.19 12.18 -20.80
CA ILE A 43 4.67 13.30 -21.60
C ILE A 43 5.18 13.19 -23.04
N LEU A 44 6.48 12.93 -23.23
CA LEU A 44 7.07 12.73 -24.56
C LEU A 44 6.45 11.53 -25.28
N ARG A 45 6.25 10.41 -24.60
CA ARG A 45 5.62 9.22 -25.17
C ARG A 45 4.19 9.49 -25.63
N ASN A 46 3.40 10.23 -24.85
CA ASN A 46 2.04 10.60 -25.26
C ASN A 46 2.02 11.60 -26.43
N ALA A 47 3.03 12.47 -26.56
CA ALA A 47 3.13 13.42 -27.66
C ALA A 47 3.41 12.75 -29.03
N GLU A 48 3.98 11.55 -29.04
CA GLU A 48 4.28 10.75 -30.25
C GLU A 48 3.03 10.22 -30.95
N ILE A 49 1.86 10.21 -30.30
CA ILE A 49 0.61 9.70 -30.87
C ILE A 49 0.12 10.62 -31.99
N LYS A 50 0.27 10.21 -33.26
CA LYS A 50 -0.12 11.01 -34.44
C LYS A 50 -1.19 10.33 -35.29
N SER A 51 -1.46 9.06 -35.05
CA SER A 51 -2.42 8.23 -35.78
C SER A 51 -3.19 7.31 -34.84
N LEU A 52 -4.23 6.66 -35.36
CA LEU A 52 -4.96 5.61 -34.65
C LEU A 52 -4.07 4.40 -34.32
N GLU A 53 -3.06 4.11 -35.14
CA GLU A 53 -2.15 2.99 -34.90
C GLU A 53 -1.16 3.28 -33.77
N ASP A 54 -0.64 4.51 -33.71
CA ASP A 54 0.16 4.97 -32.56
C ASP A 54 -0.67 4.91 -31.27
N TRP A 55 -1.95 5.33 -31.34
CA TRP A 55 -2.85 5.24 -30.19
C TRP A 55 -3.06 3.80 -29.75
N LYS A 56 -3.35 2.85 -30.65
CA LYS A 56 -3.51 1.43 -30.28
C LYS A 56 -2.27 0.89 -29.57
N THR A 57 -1.09 1.26 -30.06
CA THR A 57 0.18 0.87 -29.44
C THR A 57 0.27 1.43 -28.02
N ARG A 58 0.05 2.73 -27.84
CA ARG A 58 0.09 3.36 -26.51
C ARG A 58 -1.00 2.84 -25.57
N ALA A 59 -2.21 2.57 -26.09
CA ALA A 59 -3.30 2.02 -25.31
C ALA A 59 -3.00 0.59 -24.82
N ALA A 60 -2.32 -0.22 -25.63
CA ALA A 60 -1.85 -1.54 -25.20
C ALA A 60 -0.81 -1.42 -24.07
N GLU A 61 0.17 -0.50 -24.20
CA GLU A 61 1.14 -0.22 -23.14
C GLU A 61 0.48 0.24 -21.83
N ILE A 62 -0.49 1.15 -21.90
CA ILE A 62 -1.23 1.64 -20.72
C ILE A 62 -2.02 0.50 -20.07
N ARG A 63 -2.68 -0.34 -20.88
CA ARG A 63 -3.46 -1.48 -20.40
C ARG A 63 -2.56 -2.51 -19.71
N GLU A 64 -1.42 -2.84 -20.31
CA GLU A 64 -0.42 -3.74 -19.75
C GLU A 64 0.12 -3.18 -18.43
N ALA A 65 0.57 -1.92 -18.42
CA ALA A 65 1.08 -1.26 -17.23
C ALA A 65 0.04 -1.20 -16.09
N PHE A 66 -1.23 -0.94 -16.41
CA PHE A 66 -2.30 -0.92 -15.41
C PHE A 66 -2.60 -2.31 -14.86
N LEU A 67 -2.70 -3.33 -15.72
CA LEU A 67 -2.91 -4.71 -15.28
C LEU A 67 -1.73 -5.20 -14.44
N GLU A 68 -0.48 -4.93 -14.84
CA GLU A 68 0.70 -5.26 -14.05
C GLU A 68 0.67 -4.57 -12.68
N ALA A 69 0.37 -3.27 -12.64
CA ALA A 69 0.36 -2.49 -11.40
C ALA A 69 -0.70 -2.95 -10.37
N ILE A 70 -1.79 -3.58 -10.84
CA ILE A 70 -2.81 -4.16 -9.95
C ILE A 70 -2.58 -5.65 -9.65
N GLY A 71 -1.57 -6.27 -10.27
CA GLY A 71 -1.27 -7.70 -10.12
C GLY A 71 -2.15 -8.60 -10.99
N GLY A 72 -2.65 -8.08 -12.11
CA GLY A 72 -3.55 -8.74 -13.08
C GLY A 72 -5.00 -8.80 -12.61
N LEU A 73 -5.83 -9.51 -13.36
CA LEU A 73 -7.21 -9.87 -12.98
C LEU A 73 -7.35 -11.39 -12.83
N PRO A 74 -8.44 -11.90 -12.24
CA PRO A 74 -8.78 -13.32 -12.31
C PRO A 74 -8.95 -13.83 -13.75
N ASP A 75 -8.44 -15.02 -14.05
CA ASP A 75 -8.40 -15.56 -15.42
C ASP A 75 -9.74 -16.14 -15.90
N LYS A 76 -10.67 -16.40 -14.98
CA LYS A 76 -11.94 -17.08 -15.28
C LYS A 76 -13.11 -16.37 -14.64
N LYS A 77 -14.16 -16.17 -15.44
CA LYS A 77 -15.48 -15.79 -14.99
C LYS A 77 -16.22 -17.03 -14.49
N THR A 78 -16.59 -17.06 -13.21
CA THR A 78 -17.42 -18.11 -12.62
C THR A 78 -18.92 -17.78 -12.79
N PRO A 79 -19.88 -18.67 -12.47
CA PRO A 79 -21.29 -18.28 -12.39
C PRO A 79 -21.49 -17.10 -11.43
N LEU A 80 -22.41 -16.19 -11.76
CA LEU A 80 -22.74 -15.04 -10.91
C LEU A 80 -23.60 -15.44 -9.69
N ASN A 81 -24.29 -16.60 -9.74
CA ASN A 81 -25.24 -17.03 -8.71
C ASN A 81 -26.20 -15.90 -8.26
N ALA A 82 -26.60 -15.06 -9.20
CA ALA A 82 -27.34 -13.84 -8.90
C ALA A 82 -28.77 -14.15 -8.46
N ARG A 83 -29.23 -13.48 -7.40
CA ARG A 83 -30.60 -13.58 -6.88
C ARG A 83 -31.16 -12.21 -6.50
N THR A 84 -32.44 -12.03 -6.80
CA THR A 84 -33.22 -10.90 -6.30
C THR A 84 -33.75 -11.26 -4.93
N VAL A 85 -33.38 -10.49 -3.91
CA VAL A 85 -33.70 -10.72 -2.49
C VAL A 85 -34.79 -9.79 -1.96
N GLY A 86 -35.25 -8.85 -2.80
CA GLY A 86 -36.39 -7.99 -2.52
C GLY A 86 -36.62 -7.00 -3.65
N VAL A 87 -37.80 -6.37 -3.65
CA VAL A 87 -38.19 -5.36 -4.63
C VAL A 87 -38.81 -4.18 -3.91
N VAL A 88 -38.38 -2.98 -4.26
CA VAL A 88 -38.99 -1.73 -3.82
C VAL A 88 -39.73 -1.11 -5.01
N GLU A 89 -41.05 -1.02 -4.90
CA GLU A 89 -41.88 -0.47 -5.96
C GLU A 89 -42.09 1.05 -5.80
N ARG A 90 -42.05 1.77 -6.92
CA ARG A 90 -42.38 3.19 -7.03
C ARG A 90 -43.34 3.41 -8.20
N GLU A 91 -43.84 4.63 -8.36
CA GLU A 91 -44.81 4.95 -9.41
C GLU A 91 -44.28 4.62 -10.81
N ASP A 92 -43.08 5.11 -11.16
CA ASP A 92 -42.52 5.02 -12.52
C ASP A 92 -41.48 3.90 -12.73
N TYR A 93 -40.97 3.32 -11.65
CA TYR A 93 -39.87 2.36 -11.67
C TYR A 93 -39.96 1.39 -10.48
N PHE A 94 -39.13 0.36 -10.50
CA PHE A 94 -38.88 -0.49 -9.34
C PHE A 94 -37.37 -0.65 -9.11
N VAL A 95 -37.00 -1.01 -7.89
CA VAL A 95 -35.61 -1.32 -7.51
C VAL A 95 -35.55 -2.76 -7.06
N GLU A 96 -34.88 -3.61 -7.83
CA GLU A 96 -34.53 -4.96 -7.39
C GLU A 96 -33.28 -4.89 -6.50
N LYS A 97 -33.37 -5.50 -5.32
CA LYS A 97 -32.22 -5.76 -4.46
C LYS A 97 -31.59 -7.06 -4.87
N VAL A 98 -30.33 -7.02 -5.27
CA VAL A 98 -29.64 -8.15 -5.91
C VAL A 98 -28.41 -8.51 -5.11
N ILE A 99 -28.17 -9.81 -4.97
CA ILE A 99 -26.90 -10.35 -4.49
C ILE A 99 -26.34 -11.27 -5.57
N PHE A 100 -25.07 -11.11 -5.92
CA PHE A 100 -24.36 -11.98 -6.85
C PHE A 100 -22.92 -12.23 -6.36
N GLU A 101 -22.23 -13.19 -6.95
CA GLU A 101 -20.84 -13.53 -6.68
C GLU A 101 -19.94 -12.99 -7.80
N SER A 102 -18.96 -12.16 -7.43
CA SER A 102 -17.92 -11.76 -8.38
C SER A 102 -16.80 -12.80 -8.48
N LEU A 103 -16.54 -13.50 -7.39
CA LEU A 103 -15.72 -14.71 -7.29
C LEU A 103 -16.47 -15.74 -6.41
N PRO A 104 -16.14 -17.04 -6.47
CA PRO A 104 -16.78 -18.06 -5.65
C PRO A 104 -16.81 -17.66 -4.17
N ASP A 105 -18.01 -17.67 -3.58
CA ASP A 105 -18.29 -17.28 -2.19
C ASP A 105 -17.93 -15.82 -1.83
N PHE A 106 -17.60 -14.98 -2.82
CA PHE A 106 -17.27 -13.57 -2.66
C PHE A 106 -18.44 -12.71 -3.16
N HIS A 107 -19.31 -12.35 -2.21
CA HIS A 107 -20.62 -11.77 -2.49
C HIS A 107 -20.57 -10.25 -2.70
N VAL A 108 -21.35 -9.78 -3.67
CA VAL A 108 -21.58 -8.38 -4.02
C VAL A 108 -23.07 -8.08 -3.91
N THR A 109 -23.40 -7.02 -3.17
CA THR A 109 -24.75 -6.49 -2.99
C THR A 109 -24.98 -5.34 -3.97
N ALA A 110 -26.15 -5.29 -4.59
CA ALA A 110 -26.47 -4.32 -5.63
C ALA A 110 -27.94 -3.92 -5.65
N ASN A 111 -28.22 -2.73 -6.18
CA ASN A 111 -29.57 -2.22 -6.44
C ASN A 111 -29.72 -1.95 -7.93
N LEU A 112 -30.68 -2.63 -8.57
CA LEU A 112 -30.99 -2.53 -9.99
C LEU A 112 -32.29 -1.76 -10.19
N TYR A 113 -32.19 -0.54 -10.72
CA TYR A 113 -33.31 0.36 -10.99
C TYR A 113 -33.83 0.10 -12.40
N ILE A 114 -35.12 -0.20 -12.53
CA ILE A 114 -35.74 -0.61 -13.80
C ILE A 114 -36.97 0.26 -14.08
N PRO A 115 -37.06 0.91 -15.25
CA PRO A 115 -38.23 1.69 -15.63
C PRO A 115 -39.43 0.78 -15.97
N LYS A 116 -40.62 1.12 -15.45
CA LYS A 116 -41.85 0.37 -15.70
C LYS A 116 -42.33 0.52 -17.14
N ASN A 117 -42.37 1.76 -17.65
CA ASN A 117 -42.98 2.10 -18.95
C ASN A 117 -42.03 1.93 -20.15
N ARG A 118 -41.09 0.97 -20.09
CA ARG A 118 -40.11 0.73 -21.16
C ARG A 118 -40.74 0.01 -22.36
N LYS A 119 -40.29 0.35 -23.56
CA LYS A 119 -40.61 -0.40 -24.79
C LYS A 119 -39.41 -1.24 -25.19
N GLY A 120 -39.43 -2.53 -24.85
CA GLY A 120 -38.34 -3.46 -25.13
C GLY A 120 -37.08 -3.17 -24.31
N LYS A 121 -35.92 -3.42 -24.91
CA LYS A 121 -34.59 -3.20 -24.31
C LYS A 121 -34.22 -1.72 -24.32
N VAL A 122 -33.67 -1.24 -23.22
CA VAL A 122 -33.22 0.15 -23.03
C VAL A 122 -31.74 0.20 -22.66
N PRO A 123 -31.06 1.36 -22.83
CA PRO A 123 -29.67 1.49 -22.43
C PRO A 123 -29.44 1.20 -20.94
N GLY A 124 -28.31 0.58 -20.64
CA GLY A 124 -27.89 0.26 -19.27
C GLY A 124 -26.86 1.27 -18.75
N ILE A 125 -26.88 1.56 -17.46
CA ILE A 125 -25.87 2.38 -16.78
C ILE A 125 -25.28 1.56 -15.63
N LEU A 126 -23.97 1.32 -15.70
CA LEU A 126 -23.22 0.83 -14.55
C LEU A 126 -22.82 2.03 -13.67
N PHE A 127 -23.14 1.95 -12.38
CA PHE A 127 -22.90 3.04 -11.44
C PHE A 127 -22.01 2.55 -10.28
N PRO A 128 -20.68 2.52 -10.46
CA PRO A 128 -19.75 2.35 -9.34
C PRO A 128 -19.91 3.47 -8.32
N ILE A 129 -19.78 3.14 -7.04
CA ILE A 129 -20.04 4.07 -5.94
C ILE A 129 -18.76 4.67 -5.37
N GLY A 130 -18.83 5.93 -4.93
CA GLY A 130 -17.78 6.59 -4.16
C GLY A 130 -17.68 6.13 -2.71
N HIS A 131 -16.70 6.67 -1.99
CA HIS A 131 -16.37 6.37 -0.59
C HIS A 131 -17.43 6.87 0.40
N TRP A 132 -18.65 6.37 0.27
CA TRP A 132 -19.76 6.64 1.17
C TRP A 132 -19.95 5.46 2.10
N TYR A 133 -20.03 5.72 3.41
CA TYR A 133 -20.29 4.68 4.42
C TYR A 133 -21.48 3.79 4.02
N SER A 134 -22.57 4.43 3.60
CA SER A 134 -23.83 3.82 3.23
C SER A 134 -23.79 3.02 1.92
N GLY A 135 -22.63 2.99 1.26
CA GLY A 135 -22.43 2.31 0.00
C GLY A 135 -23.43 2.76 -1.08
N LYS A 136 -24.01 1.77 -1.77
CA LYS A 136 -25.04 1.95 -2.80
C LYS A 136 -26.32 2.62 -2.31
N SER A 137 -26.59 2.59 -1.00
CA SER A 137 -27.76 3.20 -0.38
C SER A 137 -27.55 4.67 -0.01
N SER A 138 -26.40 5.27 -0.36
CA SER A 138 -26.14 6.71 -0.17
C SER A 138 -27.18 7.56 -0.89
N PRO A 139 -27.75 8.59 -0.23
CA PRO A 139 -28.64 9.56 -0.89
C PRO A 139 -28.02 10.16 -2.15
N THR A 140 -26.72 10.51 -2.11
CA THR A 140 -25.99 11.09 -3.25
C THR A 140 -26.04 10.19 -4.48
N ASN A 141 -25.79 8.89 -4.32
CA ASN A 141 -25.84 7.92 -5.42
C ASN A 141 -27.29 7.67 -5.86
N HIS A 142 -28.21 7.62 -4.90
CA HIS A 142 -29.61 7.35 -5.15
C HIS A 142 -30.28 8.45 -5.99
N TYR A 143 -30.01 9.74 -5.74
CA TYR A 143 -30.51 10.83 -6.58
C TYR A 143 -30.11 10.66 -8.05
N ALA A 144 -28.84 10.35 -8.31
CA ALA A 144 -28.37 10.12 -9.68
C ALA A 144 -29.03 8.89 -10.34
N ALA A 145 -29.19 7.80 -9.59
CA ALA A 145 -29.86 6.60 -10.07
C ALA A 145 -31.34 6.84 -10.43
N VAL A 146 -32.07 7.58 -9.58
CA VAL A 146 -33.50 7.88 -9.81
C VAL A 146 -33.67 8.82 -11.00
N GLY A 147 -32.81 9.82 -11.16
CA GLY A 147 -32.83 10.68 -12.33
C GLY A 147 -32.62 9.89 -13.62
N LEU A 148 -31.66 8.98 -13.65
CA LEU A 148 -31.41 8.10 -14.80
C LEU A 148 -32.58 7.13 -15.08
N VAL A 149 -33.11 6.43 -14.07
CA VAL A 149 -34.21 5.46 -14.31
C VAL A 149 -35.48 6.15 -14.81
N LYS A 150 -35.80 7.35 -14.30
CA LYS A 150 -36.93 8.15 -14.80
C LYS A 150 -36.75 8.62 -16.25
N ARG A 151 -35.51 8.68 -16.75
CA ARG A 151 -35.18 8.95 -18.15
C ARG A 151 -35.20 7.69 -19.02
N GLY A 152 -35.54 6.52 -18.46
CA GLY A 152 -35.66 5.27 -19.19
C GLY A 152 -34.37 4.46 -19.31
N TYR A 153 -33.41 4.64 -18.39
CA TYR A 153 -32.24 3.78 -18.26
C TYR A 153 -32.49 2.64 -17.26
N VAL A 154 -31.85 1.49 -17.47
CA VAL A 154 -31.66 0.50 -16.40
C VAL A 154 -30.35 0.82 -15.69
N VAL A 155 -30.36 0.98 -14.36
CA VAL A 155 -29.19 1.46 -13.61
C VAL A 155 -28.80 0.45 -12.54
N LEU A 156 -27.54 0.02 -12.51
CA LEU A 156 -27.02 -0.90 -11.50
C LEU A 156 -25.97 -0.21 -10.60
N LEU A 157 -26.29 -0.09 -9.32
CA LEU A 157 -25.35 0.34 -8.27
C LEU A 157 -24.93 -0.89 -7.46
N TYR A 158 -23.67 -0.99 -7.06
CA TYR A 158 -23.18 -2.10 -6.22
C TYR A 158 -22.27 -1.59 -5.11
N ASP A 159 -22.21 -2.31 -3.99
CA ASP A 159 -21.31 -1.98 -2.88
C ASP A 159 -19.87 -2.34 -3.25
N THR A 160 -18.96 -1.38 -3.08
CA THR A 160 -17.52 -1.59 -3.14
C THR A 160 -17.03 -2.30 -1.86
N ILE A 161 -15.94 -3.04 -1.96
CA ILE A 161 -15.25 -3.67 -0.83
C ILE A 161 -15.00 -2.63 0.28
N GLY A 162 -15.29 -2.98 1.54
CA GLY A 162 -15.08 -2.08 2.68
C GLY A 162 -16.18 -1.03 2.90
N GLN A 163 -17.32 -1.16 2.19
CA GLN A 163 -18.42 -0.19 2.22
C GLN A 163 -19.78 -0.87 2.22
N GLY A 164 -20.82 -0.15 2.68
CA GLY A 164 -22.19 -0.66 2.69
C GLY A 164 -22.27 -2.01 3.39
N GLU A 165 -22.69 -3.05 2.67
CA GLU A 165 -22.85 -4.40 3.22
C GLU A 165 -21.59 -5.28 3.09
N ARG A 166 -20.42 -4.71 2.78
CA ARG A 166 -19.20 -5.46 2.38
C ARG A 166 -17.95 -5.10 3.18
N TYR A 167 -18.08 -4.74 4.46
CA TYR A 167 -16.92 -4.53 5.33
C TYR A 167 -16.05 -5.80 5.43
N GLN A 168 -14.73 -5.65 5.43
CA GLN A 168 -13.77 -6.76 5.49
C GLN A 168 -13.18 -6.96 6.90
N VAL A 169 -13.22 -5.91 7.72
CA VAL A 169 -12.66 -5.87 9.06
C VAL A 169 -13.79 -5.71 10.09
N LEU A 170 -14.71 -6.68 10.12
CA LEU A 170 -15.89 -6.63 10.98
C LEU A 170 -15.55 -6.59 12.48
N ASN A 171 -16.27 -5.75 13.21
CA ASN A 171 -16.30 -5.75 14.66
C ASN A 171 -17.32 -6.79 15.16
N PRO A 172 -16.88 -7.86 15.85
CA PRO A 172 -17.77 -8.91 16.33
C PRO A 172 -18.75 -8.44 17.41
N HIS A 173 -18.51 -7.27 18.02
CA HIS A 173 -19.36 -6.69 19.05
C HIS A 173 -20.32 -5.61 18.53
N ALA A 174 -20.23 -5.27 17.24
CA ALA A 174 -21.14 -4.30 16.66
C ALA A 174 -22.57 -4.86 16.67
N LYS A 175 -23.50 -4.10 17.25
CA LYS A 175 -24.93 -4.38 17.09
C LYS A 175 -25.33 -3.83 15.74
N VAL A 176 -25.21 -4.66 14.71
CA VAL A 176 -25.60 -4.29 13.33
C VAL A 176 -27.09 -3.87 13.23
N TYR A 177 -27.87 -4.07 14.31
CA TYR A 177 -29.26 -3.68 14.52
C TYR A 177 -29.46 -2.41 15.36
N SER A 178 -28.79 -1.30 15.06
CA SER A 178 -29.33 -0.02 15.50
C SER A 178 -30.31 0.50 14.45
N SER A 179 -31.36 1.19 14.86
CA SER A 179 -32.43 1.79 14.03
C SER A 179 -31.95 2.90 13.10
N LEU A 180 -30.66 2.92 12.78
CA LEU A 180 -29.98 3.76 11.83
C LEU A 180 -29.44 2.83 10.75
N PRO A 181 -29.54 3.18 9.46
CA PRO A 181 -28.97 2.36 8.39
C PRO A 181 -27.44 2.18 8.51
N PHE A 182 -26.81 2.81 9.52
CA PHE A 182 -25.38 3.00 9.68
C PHE A 182 -24.98 2.90 11.18
N ASP A 183 -24.27 1.84 11.57
CA ASP A 183 -23.53 1.78 12.85
C ASP A 183 -22.02 1.92 12.59
N PRO A 184 -21.39 3.04 12.98
CA PRO A 184 -19.95 3.25 12.84
C PRO A 184 -19.09 2.20 13.55
N ALA A 185 -19.67 1.41 14.45
CA ALA A 185 -18.99 0.31 15.13
C ALA A 185 -18.83 -0.93 14.26
N VAL A 186 -19.44 -1.05 13.07
CA VAL A 186 -19.39 -2.27 12.23
C VAL A 186 -17.98 -2.67 11.81
N SER A 187 -17.07 -1.70 11.63
CA SER A 187 -15.66 -1.95 11.31
C SER A 187 -14.75 -1.70 12.51
N LEU A 188 -13.76 -2.59 12.73
CA LEU A 188 -12.73 -2.41 13.75
C LEU A 188 -11.79 -1.22 13.48
N VAL A 189 -11.70 -0.77 12.22
CA VAL A 189 -10.86 0.37 11.81
C VAL A 189 -11.65 1.67 11.65
N GLY A 190 -12.95 1.63 11.92
CA GLY A 190 -13.85 2.79 12.00
C GLY A 190 -14.58 3.14 10.70
N VAL A 191 -15.09 4.36 10.65
CA VAL A 191 -16.26 4.74 9.82
C VAL A 191 -15.93 5.07 8.36
N THR A 192 -14.70 5.48 8.06
CA THR A 192 -14.33 5.94 6.72
C THR A 192 -13.95 4.75 5.83
N PRO A 193 -14.63 4.53 4.68
CA PRO A 193 -14.28 3.50 3.69
C PRO A 193 -12.79 3.39 3.37
N THR A 194 -12.13 4.53 3.22
CA THR A 194 -10.71 4.62 2.87
C THR A 194 -9.80 3.90 3.89
N ARG A 195 -10.18 3.82 5.18
CA ARG A 195 -9.41 3.06 6.18
C ARG A 195 -9.52 1.55 5.99
N GLU A 196 -10.70 1.05 5.62
CA GLU A 196 -10.87 -0.36 5.25
C GLU A 196 -10.03 -0.68 4.02
N HIS A 197 -10.07 0.21 3.03
CA HIS A 197 -9.28 0.06 1.82
C HIS A 197 -7.79 0.01 2.12
N ASP A 198 -7.27 0.91 2.96
CA ASP A 198 -5.86 0.92 3.34
C ASP A 198 -5.46 -0.31 4.17
N MET A 199 -6.28 -0.68 5.17
CA MET A 199 -6.02 -1.83 6.04
C MET A 199 -5.90 -3.13 5.22
N VAL A 200 -6.86 -3.35 4.31
CA VAL A 200 -6.89 -4.52 3.42
C VAL A 200 -5.87 -4.38 2.29
N GLY A 201 -5.68 -3.18 1.76
CA GLY A 201 -4.80 -2.93 0.62
C GLY A 201 -3.33 -3.13 0.92
N ILE A 202 -2.88 -2.81 2.14
CA ILE A 202 -1.52 -3.15 2.59
C ILE A 202 -1.30 -4.67 2.62
N GLN A 203 -2.31 -5.48 2.94
CA GLN A 203 -2.23 -6.94 2.87
C GLN A 203 -2.09 -7.42 1.42
N CYS A 204 -2.80 -6.78 0.48
CA CYS A 204 -2.61 -7.01 -0.95
C CYS A 204 -1.18 -6.66 -1.38
N PHE A 205 -0.65 -5.51 -0.95
CA PHE A 205 0.72 -5.08 -1.29
C PHE A 205 1.76 -6.10 -0.87
N LEU A 206 1.65 -6.71 0.32
CA LEU A 206 2.57 -7.77 0.77
C LEU A 206 2.59 -8.99 -0.17
N ALA A 207 1.47 -9.29 -0.84
CA ALA A 207 1.36 -10.36 -1.82
C ALA A 207 1.76 -9.95 -3.24
N GLY A 208 2.13 -8.68 -3.46
CA GLY A 208 2.50 -8.17 -4.78
C GLY A 208 1.31 -7.87 -5.69
N ILE A 209 0.11 -7.74 -5.12
CA ILE A 209 -1.11 -7.35 -5.84
C ILE A 209 -1.72 -6.07 -5.23
N ASN A 210 -2.72 -5.48 -5.89
CA ASN A 210 -3.38 -4.27 -5.43
C ASN A 210 -4.86 -4.53 -5.10
N LEU A 211 -5.44 -3.80 -4.13
CA LEU A 211 -6.88 -3.88 -3.84
C LEU A 211 -7.76 -3.57 -5.07
N ALA A 212 -7.31 -2.68 -5.96
CA ALA A 212 -7.95 -2.35 -7.23
C ALA A 212 -8.25 -3.58 -8.09
N ARG A 213 -7.45 -4.65 -8.00
CA ARG A 213 -7.71 -5.94 -8.67
C ARG A 213 -9.12 -6.44 -8.39
N PHE A 214 -9.52 -6.40 -7.11
CA PHE A 214 -10.82 -6.92 -6.68
C PHE A 214 -11.94 -5.92 -6.97
N VAL A 215 -11.69 -4.62 -6.79
CA VAL A 215 -12.69 -3.57 -7.10
C VAL A 215 -13.03 -3.54 -8.59
N VAL A 216 -12.01 -3.60 -9.46
CA VAL A 216 -12.19 -3.67 -10.92
C VAL A 216 -12.90 -4.96 -11.30
N TRP A 217 -12.51 -6.10 -10.72
CA TRP A 217 -13.16 -7.36 -11.00
C TRP A 217 -14.63 -7.34 -10.61
N ASP A 218 -14.98 -6.84 -9.42
CA ASP A 218 -16.37 -6.65 -8.98
C ASP A 218 -17.16 -5.83 -10.00
N GLY A 219 -16.59 -4.74 -10.53
CA GLY A 219 -17.22 -3.92 -11.55
C GLY A 219 -17.42 -4.63 -12.90
N ILE A 220 -16.43 -5.42 -13.36
CA ILE A 220 -16.55 -6.25 -14.58
C ILE A 220 -17.68 -7.29 -14.41
N ARG A 221 -17.79 -7.88 -13.22
CA ARG A 221 -18.80 -8.89 -12.89
C ARG A 221 -20.18 -8.27 -12.68
N ALA A 222 -20.27 -7.07 -12.11
CA ALA A 222 -21.48 -6.26 -12.08
C ALA A 222 -21.95 -5.92 -13.50
N LEU A 223 -21.02 -5.62 -14.41
CA LEU A 223 -21.35 -5.37 -15.82
C LEU A 223 -21.83 -6.64 -16.53
N ASP A 224 -21.25 -7.81 -16.22
CA ASP A 224 -21.77 -9.11 -16.68
C ASP A 224 -23.22 -9.32 -16.24
N TYR A 225 -23.54 -9.00 -14.98
CA TYR A 225 -24.90 -9.06 -14.47
C TYR A 225 -25.82 -8.09 -15.21
N LEU A 226 -25.44 -6.81 -15.34
CA LEU A 226 -26.23 -5.78 -16.01
C LEU A 226 -26.58 -6.16 -17.45
N VAL A 227 -25.59 -6.60 -18.23
CA VAL A 227 -25.80 -6.96 -19.66
C VAL A 227 -26.59 -8.26 -19.81
N SER A 228 -26.60 -9.14 -18.81
CA SER A 228 -27.43 -10.36 -18.83
C SER A 228 -28.93 -10.09 -18.68
N ARG A 229 -29.32 -8.89 -18.23
CA ARG A 229 -30.72 -8.55 -17.95
C ARG A 229 -31.54 -8.40 -19.23
N PRO A 230 -32.76 -8.97 -19.28
CA PRO A 230 -33.61 -8.90 -20.47
C PRO A 230 -34.06 -7.47 -20.80
N GLU A 231 -34.02 -6.55 -19.82
CA GLU A 231 -34.35 -5.14 -20.00
C GLU A 231 -33.23 -4.33 -20.66
N VAL A 232 -32.00 -4.85 -20.69
CA VAL A 232 -30.81 -4.08 -21.07
C VAL A 232 -30.43 -4.33 -22.52
N ASP A 233 -30.16 -3.23 -23.23
CA ASP A 233 -29.47 -3.24 -24.50
C ASP A 233 -27.95 -3.23 -24.27
N GLY A 234 -27.32 -4.38 -24.50
CA GLY A 234 -25.88 -4.58 -24.30
C GLY A 234 -24.98 -3.72 -25.20
N GLU A 235 -25.51 -3.16 -26.29
CA GLU A 235 -24.77 -2.26 -27.17
C GLU A 235 -24.81 -0.80 -26.73
N ARG A 236 -25.63 -0.46 -25.72
CA ARG A 236 -25.82 0.90 -25.21
C ARG A 236 -25.58 0.96 -23.71
N ILE A 237 -24.32 0.84 -23.32
CA ILE A 237 -23.91 0.88 -21.91
C ILE A 237 -23.15 2.16 -21.58
N GLY A 238 -23.61 2.88 -20.56
CA GLY A 238 -22.88 3.98 -19.92
C GLY A 238 -22.26 3.58 -18.59
N CYS A 239 -21.25 4.33 -18.14
CA CYS A 239 -20.66 4.19 -16.81
C CYS A 239 -20.45 5.56 -16.16
N THR A 240 -20.86 5.71 -14.90
CA THR A 240 -20.67 6.97 -14.15
C THR A 240 -20.62 6.74 -12.65
N GLY A 241 -19.92 7.61 -11.95
CA GLY A 241 -19.81 7.58 -10.50
C GLY A 241 -19.07 8.82 -9.98
N CYS A 242 -19.19 9.08 -8.69
CA CYS A 242 -18.55 10.21 -8.02
C CYS A 242 -17.44 9.73 -7.07
N SER A 243 -16.33 10.48 -6.96
CA SER A 243 -15.20 10.17 -6.07
C SER A 243 -14.57 8.82 -6.41
N GLY A 244 -14.45 7.89 -5.44
CA GLY A 244 -14.07 6.49 -5.72
C GLY A 244 -14.85 5.88 -6.88
N GLY A 245 -16.14 6.17 -7.01
CA GLY A 245 -16.98 5.70 -8.11
C GLY A 245 -16.54 6.25 -9.46
N GLY A 246 -16.16 7.53 -9.51
CA GLY A 246 -15.61 8.14 -10.72
C GLY A 246 -14.21 7.58 -11.04
N THR A 247 -13.42 7.22 -10.03
CA THR A 247 -12.15 6.53 -10.20
C THR A 247 -12.37 5.14 -10.79
N TYR A 248 -13.34 4.38 -10.30
CA TYR A 248 -13.67 3.07 -10.86
C TYR A 248 -14.31 3.20 -12.26
N THR A 249 -15.03 4.28 -12.55
CA THR A 249 -15.50 4.58 -13.91
C THR A 249 -14.32 4.67 -14.89
N THR A 250 -13.21 5.31 -14.53
CA THR A 250 -12.04 5.36 -15.42
C THR A 250 -11.37 3.99 -15.56
N TYR A 251 -11.27 3.22 -14.48
CA TYR A 251 -10.65 1.88 -14.51
C TYR A 251 -11.44 0.91 -15.38
N LEU A 252 -12.77 0.87 -15.18
CA LEU A 252 -13.66 -0.01 -15.93
C LEU A 252 -13.74 0.40 -17.40
N THR A 253 -13.79 1.71 -17.68
CA THR A 253 -13.74 2.20 -19.07
C THR A 253 -12.43 1.80 -19.73
N ALA A 254 -11.30 1.88 -19.03
CA ALA A 254 -10.00 1.49 -19.57
C ALA A 254 -9.89 -0.01 -19.89
N LEU A 255 -10.64 -0.86 -19.19
CA LEU A 255 -10.50 -2.32 -19.29
C LEU A 255 -11.64 -3.04 -20.01
N ASP A 256 -12.84 -2.46 -20.08
CA ASP A 256 -14.04 -3.12 -20.63
C ASP A 256 -14.69 -2.29 -21.76
N ASP A 257 -14.61 -2.82 -22.99
CA ASP A 257 -15.07 -2.15 -24.21
C ASP A 257 -16.61 -2.17 -24.38
N ARG A 258 -17.33 -2.88 -23.49
CA ARG A 258 -18.80 -2.82 -23.45
C ARG A 258 -19.28 -1.44 -23.01
N ILE A 259 -18.51 -0.72 -22.19
CA ILE A 259 -18.81 0.66 -21.80
C ILE A 259 -18.61 1.56 -23.02
N LYS A 260 -19.68 2.21 -23.48
CA LYS A 260 -19.71 3.08 -24.66
C LYS A 260 -19.64 4.56 -24.34
N VAL A 261 -20.04 4.97 -23.13
CA VAL A 261 -20.06 6.36 -22.67
C VAL A 261 -19.61 6.40 -21.21
N ALA A 262 -18.71 7.33 -20.86
CA ALA A 262 -18.18 7.45 -19.50
C ALA A 262 -18.37 8.86 -18.93
N VAL A 263 -18.74 8.95 -17.66
CA VAL A 263 -18.84 10.22 -16.93
C VAL A 263 -18.22 10.09 -15.54
N PRO A 264 -16.88 10.16 -15.40
CA PRO A 264 -16.22 10.19 -14.10
C PRO A 264 -16.41 11.56 -13.42
N VAL A 265 -16.91 11.56 -12.18
CA VAL A 265 -17.20 12.76 -11.39
C VAL A 265 -16.28 12.86 -10.17
N CYS A 266 -15.66 14.02 -9.92
CA CYS A 266 -14.81 14.33 -8.76
C CYS A 266 -13.71 13.28 -8.48
N ALA A 267 -13.04 12.80 -9.53
CA ALA A 267 -12.20 11.59 -9.44
C ALA A 267 -10.89 11.61 -10.22
N VAL A 268 -10.88 12.27 -11.38
CA VAL A 268 -9.71 12.29 -12.28
C VAL A 268 -8.62 13.17 -11.65
N GLY A 269 -7.43 12.62 -11.45
CA GLY A 269 -6.25 13.35 -10.97
C GLY A 269 -5.02 13.07 -11.83
N SER A 270 -3.85 13.51 -11.35
CA SER A 270 -2.56 13.13 -11.92
C SER A 270 -1.60 12.65 -10.83
N ILE A 271 -0.93 11.51 -11.09
CA ILE A 271 0.14 11.02 -10.22
C ILE A 271 1.27 12.05 -10.20
N ALA A 272 1.69 12.54 -11.36
CA ALA A 272 2.80 13.50 -11.49
C ALA A 272 2.56 14.81 -10.70
N LEU A 273 1.35 15.36 -10.78
CA LEU A 273 1.02 16.62 -10.10
C LEU A 273 0.71 16.42 -8.61
N GLY A 274 0.08 15.30 -8.25
CA GLY A 274 -0.21 14.95 -6.87
C GLY A 274 1.02 14.48 -6.07
N PHE A 275 2.11 14.10 -6.75
CA PHE A 275 3.27 13.45 -6.11
C PHE A 275 3.89 14.28 -4.98
N ASN A 276 3.92 15.61 -5.12
CA ASN A 276 4.50 16.54 -4.15
C ASN A 276 3.55 16.95 -3.01
N SER A 277 2.29 16.48 -2.99
CA SER A 277 1.32 16.82 -1.93
C SER A 277 1.59 16.09 -0.61
N ASP A 278 0.96 16.48 0.50
CA ASP A 278 1.16 15.81 1.81
C ASP A 278 0.22 14.62 2.04
N GLU A 279 -0.60 14.33 1.04
CA GLU A 279 -1.59 13.26 1.06
C GLU A 279 -1.32 12.28 -0.07
N SER A 280 -1.98 11.14 0.00
CA SER A 280 -2.00 10.11 -1.03
C SER A 280 -3.45 9.64 -1.20
N GLY A 281 -3.75 9.02 -2.34
CA GLY A 281 -4.95 8.19 -2.43
C GLY A 281 -4.89 7.02 -1.45
N ASP A 282 -6.03 6.40 -1.18
CA ASP A 282 -6.11 5.12 -0.48
C ASP A 282 -5.62 3.97 -1.38
N ALA A 283 -5.39 2.80 -0.77
CA ALA A 283 -4.61 1.73 -1.38
C ALA A 283 -5.07 1.26 -2.77
N GLU A 284 -6.37 1.29 -3.10
CA GLU A 284 -6.86 0.91 -4.43
C GLU A 284 -6.52 1.92 -5.53
N GLN A 285 -5.94 3.07 -5.17
CA GLN A 285 -5.55 4.14 -6.08
C GLN A 285 -4.02 4.28 -6.17
N VAL A 286 -3.28 3.54 -5.34
CA VAL A 286 -1.82 3.56 -5.28
C VAL A 286 -1.26 2.39 -6.07
N PHE A 287 -0.98 2.64 -7.35
CA PHE A 287 -0.51 1.63 -8.30
C PHE A 287 0.99 1.35 -8.15
N MET A 288 1.33 0.12 -7.75
CA MET A 288 2.74 -0.30 -7.66
C MET A 288 3.40 -0.19 -9.03
N ASN A 289 4.65 0.30 -9.08
CA ASN A 289 5.43 0.49 -10.32
C ASN A 289 4.82 1.43 -11.37
N ALA A 290 3.81 2.24 -11.02
CA ALA A 290 3.18 3.14 -12.00
C ALA A 290 4.17 4.09 -12.67
N ILE A 291 5.06 4.71 -11.91
CA ILE A 291 6.01 5.70 -12.44
C ILE A 291 7.08 5.05 -13.33
N PRO A 292 7.75 3.95 -12.93
CA PRO A 292 8.61 3.18 -13.83
C PRO A 292 7.92 2.76 -15.13
N ASN A 293 6.64 2.39 -15.07
CA ASN A 293 5.86 1.89 -16.20
C ASN A 293 5.13 3.00 -16.99
N LEU A 294 5.45 4.27 -16.72
CA LEU A 294 4.87 5.44 -17.40
C LEU A 294 3.34 5.46 -17.36
N LEU A 295 2.76 5.04 -16.24
CA LEU A 295 1.33 5.04 -15.97
C LEU A 295 0.96 6.21 -15.05
N ASP A 296 -0.05 6.97 -15.47
CA ASP A 296 -0.70 8.02 -14.68
C ASP A 296 -2.23 7.82 -14.70
N HIS A 297 -2.95 8.37 -13.73
CA HIS A 297 -4.41 8.42 -13.75
C HIS A 297 -4.96 9.13 -15.00
N GLY A 298 -4.23 10.12 -15.54
CA GLY A 298 -4.56 10.75 -16.82
C GLY A 298 -4.53 9.79 -18.01
N ASP A 299 -3.64 8.79 -18.00
CA ASP A 299 -3.59 7.77 -19.06
C ASP A 299 -4.83 6.87 -19.03
N LEU A 300 -5.32 6.52 -17.84
CA LEU A 300 -6.56 5.75 -17.70
C LEU A 300 -7.79 6.52 -18.21
N LEU A 301 -7.81 7.84 -18.10
CA LEU A 301 -8.82 8.67 -18.76
C LEU A 301 -8.69 8.61 -20.28
N MET A 302 -7.46 8.71 -20.82
CA MET A 302 -7.21 8.64 -22.26
C MET A 302 -7.72 7.33 -22.88
N MET A 303 -7.72 6.22 -22.13
CA MET A 303 -8.25 4.93 -22.58
C MET A 303 -9.75 4.96 -22.93
N ALA A 304 -10.49 6.01 -22.59
CA ALA A 304 -11.83 6.23 -23.11
C ALA A 304 -11.82 6.44 -24.64
N PHE A 305 -10.77 6.99 -25.24
CA PHE A 305 -10.72 7.31 -26.68
C PHE A 305 -11.02 6.07 -27.56
N PRO A 306 -11.85 6.20 -28.60
CA PRO A 306 -12.56 7.41 -29.08
C PRO A 306 -14.00 7.53 -28.54
N ARG A 307 -14.32 6.88 -27.42
CA ARG A 307 -15.67 6.89 -26.82
C ARG A 307 -15.96 8.23 -26.15
N PRO A 308 -17.24 8.66 -26.12
CA PRO A 308 -17.65 9.86 -25.42
C PRO A 308 -17.32 9.84 -23.92
N VAL A 309 -16.61 10.87 -23.45
CA VAL A 309 -16.29 11.06 -22.03
C VAL A 309 -16.55 12.51 -21.56
N LEU A 310 -17.33 12.65 -20.49
CA LEU A 310 -17.53 13.93 -19.80
C LEU A 310 -16.88 13.85 -18.41
N ILE A 311 -15.90 14.72 -18.16
CA ILE A 311 -15.28 14.85 -16.86
C ILE A 311 -16.03 15.95 -16.10
N ILE A 312 -16.53 15.64 -14.90
CA ILE A 312 -17.16 16.64 -14.03
C ILE A 312 -16.32 16.75 -12.76
N ARG A 313 -15.95 17.95 -12.34
CA ARG A 313 -15.18 18.20 -11.12
C ARG A 313 -15.73 19.35 -10.31
N GLU A 314 -15.43 19.36 -9.02
CA GLU A 314 -15.62 20.53 -8.17
C GLU A 314 -14.61 21.64 -8.53
N ALA A 315 -15.06 22.90 -8.54
CA ALA A 315 -14.24 24.03 -8.96
C ALA A 315 -13.01 24.27 -8.07
N LYS A 316 -13.11 23.92 -6.78
CA LYS A 316 -12.12 24.24 -5.75
C LYS A 316 -11.00 23.19 -5.59
N ASP A 317 -10.92 22.19 -6.47
CA ASP A 317 -9.86 21.17 -6.52
C ASP A 317 -9.54 20.47 -5.18
N TYR A 318 -10.54 20.24 -4.34
CA TYR A 318 -10.30 19.72 -3.00
C TYR A 318 -9.86 18.26 -2.99
N VAL A 319 -10.23 17.48 -4.01
CA VAL A 319 -10.09 16.01 -3.95
C VAL A 319 -8.94 15.48 -4.80
N ARG A 320 -8.64 16.08 -5.96
CA ARG A 320 -7.65 15.54 -6.91
C ARG A 320 -6.92 16.60 -7.72
N LEU A 321 -5.67 16.87 -7.33
CA LEU A 321 -4.78 17.69 -8.14
C LEU A 321 -4.60 17.10 -9.55
N GLY A 322 -4.69 17.97 -10.55
CA GLY A 322 -4.28 17.66 -11.92
C GLY A 322 -5.40 17.29 -12.90
N THR A 323 -6.69 17.37 -12.52
CA THR A 323 -7.80 17.07 -13.43
C THR A 323 -7.72 17.84 -14.75
N ARG A 324 -7.41 19.14 -14.70
CA ARG A 324 -7.30 19.99 -15.90
C ARG A 324 -6.20 19.50 -16.83
N VAL A 325 -5.05 19.11 -16.28
CA VAL A 325 -3.92 18.61 -17.09
C VAL A 325 -4.28 17.28 -17.72
N ALA A 326 -4.82 16.33 -16.96
CA ALA A 326 -5.31 15.05 -17.49
C ALA A 326 -6.35 15.25 -18.61
N TYR A 327 -7.28 16.19 -18.42
CA TYR A 327 -8.26 16.56 -19.44
C TYR A 327 -7.61 17.11 -20.71
N TYR A 328 -6.70 18.09 -20.60
CA TYR A 328 -6.08 18.68 -21.79
C TYR A 328 -5.17 17.70 -22.54
N GLU A 329 -4.48 16.79 -21.84
CA GLU A 329 -3.74 15.69 -22.46
C GLU A 329 -4.68 14.79 -23.30
N ALA A 330 -5.79 14.34 -22.70
CA ALA A 330 -6.79 13.54 -23.41
C ALA A 330 -7.45 14.32 -24.54
N LYS A 331 -7.83 15.58 -24.33
CA LYS A 331 -8.47 16.44 -25.34
C LYS A 331 -7.59 16.60 -26.56
N THR A 332 -6.28 16.78 -26.37
CA THR A 332 -5.30 16.88 -27.46
C THR A 332 -5.32 15.63 -28.35
N LEU A 333 -5.40 14.43 -27.75
CA LEU A 333 -5.55 13.18 -28.49
C LEU A 333 -6.86 13.14 -29.29
N TYR A 334 -7.99 13.45 -28.64
CA TYR A 334 -9.30 13.46 -29.27
C TYR A 334 -9.37 14.44 -30.45
N GLU A 335 -8.93 15.68 -30.27
CA GLU A 335 -8.93 16.70 -31.34
C GLU A 335 -8.01 16.32 -32.50
N ARG A 336 -6.79 15.88 -32.20
CA ARG A 336 -5.79 15.49 -33.21
C ARG A 336 -6.29 14.39 -34.13
N LEU A 337 -7.07 13.45 -33.61
CA LEU A 337 -7.57 12.29 -34.35
C LEU A 337 -9.02 12.46 -34.83
N GLY A 338 -9.60 13.66 -34.71
CA GLY A 338 -10.92 14.00 -35.28
C GLY A 338 -12.14 13.63 -34.44
N TYR A 339 -11.97 13.46 -33.13
CA TYR A 339 -13.02 13.10 -32.17
C TYR A 339 -13.26 14.16 -31.09
N GLY A 340 -12.84 15.42 -31.31
CA GLY A 340 -12.88 16.48 -30.30
C GLY A 340 -14.28 16.76 -29.68
N ASP A 341 -15.36 16.40 -30.38
CA ASP A 341 -16.75 16.51 -29.93
C ASP A 341 -17.13 15.48 -28.86
N ARG A 342 -16.30 14.46 -28.65
CA ARG A 342 -16.52 13.34 -27.72
C ARG A 342 -15.84 13.50 -26.37
N ILE A 343 -15.28 14.68 -26.07
CA ILE A 343 -14.63 14.93 -24.79
C ILE A 343 -14.96 16.33 -24.26
N GLN A 344 -15.38 16.40 -23.00
CA GLN A 344 -15.71 17.67 -22.35
C GLN A 344 -15.30 17.66 -20.88
N LEU A 345 -14.91 18.83 -20.37
CA LEU A 345 -14.70 19.10 -18.95
C LEU A 345 -15.77 20.09 -18.48
N LEU A 346 -16.41 19.76 -17.36
CA LEU A 346 -17.29 20.66 -16.64
C LEU A 346 -16.75 20.88 -15.23
N GLU A 347 -16.70 22.15 -14.82
CA GLU A 347 -16.32 22.57 -13.48
C GLU A 347 -17.55 23.17 -12.79
N VAL A 348 -17.89 22.66 -11.61
CA VAL A 348 -19.07 23.07 -10.86
C VAL A 348 -18.64 23.63 -9.50
N ASP A 349 -19.10 24.83 -9.15
CA ASP A 349 -18.87 25.39 -7.81
C ASP A 349 -19.79 24.74 -6.79
N ALA A 350 -19.41 23.54 -6.36
CA ALA A 350 -20.08 22.75 -5.34
C ALA A 350 -19.03 22.08 -4.45
N PRO A 351 -19.39 21.66 -3.21
CA PRO A 351 -18.51 20.82 -2.42
C PRO A 351 -18.36 19.42 -3.05
N HIS A 352 -17.55 18.55 -2.43
CA HIS A 352 -17.37 17.18 -2.89
C HIS A 352 -18.66 16.37 -2.80
N GLY A 353 -19.13 15.81 -3.92
CA GLY A 353 -20.37 15.05 -4.00
C GLY A 353 -20.90 14.96 -5.42
N TYR A 354 -22.17 14.54 -5.57
CA TYR A 354 -22.82 14.41 -6.87
C TYR A 354 -24.10 15.25 -6.92
N PHE A 355 -23.94 16.57 -6.93
CA PHE A 355 -25.02 17.55 -6.84
C PHE A 355 -25.83 17.67 -8.12
N LYS A 356 -27.01 18.29 -8.04
CA LYS A 356 -27.94 18.41 -9.18
C LYS A 356 -27.27 19.07 -10.40
N GLU A 357 -26.48 20.09 -10.17
CA GLU A 357 -25.70 20.85 -11.14
C GLU A 357 -24.64 20.00 -11.86
N MET A 358 -24.25 18.87 -11.26
CA MET A 358 -23.39 17.86 -11.87
C MET A 358 -24.19 16.73 -12.53
N ARG A 359 -25.36 16.39 -11.98
CA ARG A 359 -26.23 15.32 -12.48
C ARG A 359 -26.93 15.70 -13.77
N GLU A 360 -27.44 16.92 -13.90
CA GLU A 360 -28.12 17.39 -15.12
C GLU A 360 -27.22 17.31 -16.38
N PRO A 361 -25.97 17.81 -16.35
CA PRO A 361 -25.03 17.63 -17.45
C PRO A 361 -24.66 16.17 -17.73
N MET A 362 -24.55 15.34 -16.67
CA MET A 362 -24.34 13.90 -16.86
C MET A 362 -25.53 13.26 -17.58
N TYR A 363 -26.77 13.57 -17.19
CA TYR A 363 -27.96 13.02 -17.85
C TYR A 363 -27.99 13.40 -19.33
N PHE A 364 -27.74 14.67 -19.64
CA PHE A 364 -27.67 15.15 -21.01
C PHE A 364 -26.60 14.41 -21.82
N TRP A 365 -25.40 14.23 -21.26
CA TRP A 365 -24.32 13.49 -21.93
C TRP A 365 -24.69 12.04 -22.22
N MET A 366 -25.33 11.36 -21.26
CA MET A 366 -25.80 10.00 -21.45
C MET A 366 -26.90 9.92 -22.52
N ASP A 367 -27.85 10.86 -22.55
CA ASP A 367 -28.95 10.87 -23.52
C ASP A 367 -28.46 11.13 -24.94
N LYS A 368 -27.56 12.10 -25.10
CA LYS A 368 -26.93 12.39 -26.39
C LYS A 368 -26.28 11.14 -26.98
N TRP A 369 -25.41 10.49 -26.21
CA TRP A 369 -24.54 9.46 -26.75
C TRP A 369 -25.12 8.03 -26.71
N LEU A 370 -26.07 7.74 -25.81
CA LEU A 370 -26.72 6.42 -25.74
C LEU A 370 -28.09 6.39 -26.41
N LYS A 371 -28.76 7.53 -26.60
CA LYS A 371 -30.11 7.59 -27.21
C LYS A 371 -30.19 8.45 -28.46
N GLY A 372 -29.19 9.28 -28.75
CA GLY A 372 -29.26 10.28 -29.82
C GLY A 372 -30.21 11.43 -29.49
N VAL A 373 -30.48 11.69 -28.21
CA VAL A 373 -31.38 12.75 -27.76
C VAL A 373 -30.55 13.96 -27.34
N GLU A 374 -30.56 15.01 -28.16
CA GLU A 374 -29.84 16.27 -27.92
C GLU A 374 -30.76 17.34 -27.35
N LYS A 375 -31.48 17.00 -26.29
CA LYS A 375 -32.37 17.92 -25.57
C LYS A 375 -31.97 17.98 -24.11
N GLU A 376 -31.58 19.16 -23.66
CA GLU A 376 -31.37 19.41 -22.23
C GLU A 376 -32.72 19.40 -21.51
N GLU A 377 -32.82 18.56 -20.49
CA GLU A 377 -33.99 18.49 -19.63
C GLU A 377 -33.54 18.54 -18.18
N LYS A 378 -34.23 19.36 -17.39
CA LYS A 378 -33.99 19.47 -15.96
C LYS A 378 -34.16 18.12 -15.27
N GLU A 379 -33.49 17.95 -14.15
CA GLU A 379 -33.68 16.78 -13.30
C GLU A 379 -35.16 16.68 -12.89
N PRO A 380 -35.80 15.50 -13.08
CA PRO A 380 -37.16 15.29 -12.63
C PRO A 380 -37.25 15.43 -11.11
N GLU A 381 -38.45 15.61 -10.56
CA GLU A 381 -38.62 15.57 -9.11
C GLU A 381 -38.23 14.18 -8.56
N ILE A 382 -37.39 14.16 -7.53
CA ILE A 382 -36.85 12.93 -6.94
C ILE A 382 -37.28 12.81 -5.48
N HIS A 383 -38.08 11.78 -5.20
CA HIS A 383 -38.38 11.35 -3.84
C HIS A 383 -37.42 10.21 -3.46
N PRO A 384 -36.51 10.43 -2.49
CA PRO A 384 -35.54 9.42 -2.11
C PRO A 384 -36.21 8.22 -1.43
N ILE A 385 -35.70 7.03 -1.72
CA ILE A 385 -36.02 5.79 -1.00
C ILE A 385 -35.23 5.78 0.32
N ASP A 386 -35.84 5.32 1.42
CA ASP A 386 -35.11 5.13 2.68
C ASP A 386 -33.97 4.13 2.44
N ALA A 387 -32.76 4.48 2.87
CA ALA A 387 -31.58 3.64 2.70
C ALA A 387 -31.75 2.22 3.26
N ARG A 388 -32.61 2.04 4.29
CA ARG A 388 -32.93 0.73 4.88
C ARG A 388 -33.68 -0.19 3.93
N ASP A 389 -34.56 0.38 3.10
CA ASP A 389 -35.34 -0.40 2.13
C ASP A 389 -34.45 -0.95 1.02
N LEU A 390 -33.27 -0.34 0.83
CA LEU A 390 -32.26 -0.64 -0.18
C LEU A 390 -31.16 -1.62 0.29
N ILE A 391 -31.25 -2.15 1.51
CA ILE A 391 -30.33 -3.16 2.07
C ILE A 391 -30.74 -4.57 1.61
N CYS A 392 -29.77 -5.34 1.12
CA CYS A 392 -29.98 -6.67 0.53
C CYS A 392 -29.97 -7.80 1.58
N THR A 393 -29.14 -7.68 2.60
CA THR A 393 -28.94 -8.71 3.64
C THR A 393 -29.78 -8.43 4.88
N ARG A 394 -30.10 -9.47 5.66
CA ARG A 394 -30.86 -9.33 6.92
C ARG A 394 -29.95 -8.88 8.07
N THR A 395 -28.67 -9.22 7.97
CA THR A 395 -27.64 -8.85 8.93
C THR A 395 -27.01 -7.49 8.63
N GLY A 396 -27.28 -6.90 7.46
CA GLY A 396 -26.59 -5.71 6.97
C GLY A 396 -25.17 -5.97 6.47
N GLN A 397 -24.64 -7.20 6.53
CA GLN A 397 -23.28 -7.56 6.10
C GLN A 397 -23.22 -8.94 5.45
N VAL A 398 -22.63 -9.02 4.24
CA VAL A 398 -22.52 -10.27 3.47
C VAL A 398 -21.68 -11.34 4.16
N LEU A 399 -20.63 -10.95 4.88
CA LEU A 399 -19.77 -11.89 5.60
C LEU A 399 -20.50 -12.57 6.76
N ILE A 400 -21.46 -11.88 7.40
CA ILE A 400 -22.27 -12.45 8.48
C ILE A 400 -23.41 -13.32 7.90
N GLU A 401 -24.06 -12.85 6.84
CA GLU A 401 -25.22 -13.55 6.24
C GLU A 401 -24.81 -14.86 5.55
N PHE A 402 -23.66 -14.88 4.86
CA PHE A 402 -23.28 -16.00 4.00
C PHE A 402 -22.03 -16.75 4.44
N ASN A 403 -21.32 -16.26 5.46
CA ASN A 403 -20.00 -16.81 5.83
C ASN A 403 -19.06 -16.94 4.61
N GLY A 404 -19.12 -15.93 3.74
CA GLY A 404 -18.36 -15.89 2.48
C GLY A 404 -16.89 -15.56 2.70
N ARG A 405 -16.16 -15.47 1.59
CA ARG A 405 -14.73 -15.17 1.60
C ARG A 405 -14.47 -13.68 1.81
N THR A 406 -13.34 -13.38 2.42
CA THR A 406 -12.78 -12.02 2.52
C THR A 406 -11.71 -11.80 1.45
N VAL A 407 -11.29 -10.56 1.25
CA VAL A 407 -10.10 -10.25 0.42
C VAL A 407 -8.86 -10.99 0.95
N ARG A 408 -8.72 -11.16 2.27
CA ARG A 408 -7.59 -11.89 2.88
C ARG A 408 -7.57 -13.36 2.44
N ASP A 409 -8.73 -14.01 2.37
CA ASP A 409 -8.86 -15.39 1.88
C ASP A 409 -8.50 -15.50 0.39
N LEU A 410 -8.82 -14.47 -0.40
CA LEU A 410 -8.47 -14.40 -1.82
C LEU A 410 -6.97 -14.14 -2.01
N VAL A 411 -6.34 -13.33 -1.16
CA VAL A 411 -4.91 -13.08 -1.16
C VAL A 411 -4.13 -14.35 -0.77
N GLU A 412 -4.58 -15.09 0.25
CA GLU A 412 -3.97 -16.37 0.63
C GLU A 412 -4.09 -17.42 -0.49
N GLU A 413 -5.23 -17.50 -1.17
CA GLU A 413 -5.39 -18.35 -2.36
C GLU A 413 -4.48 -17.92 -3.52
N TYR A 414 -4.32 -16.61 -3.75
CA TYR A 414 -3.40 -16.10 -4.76
C TYR A 414 -1.96 -16.52 -4.44
N LEU A 415 -1.52 -16.33 -3.19
CA LEU A 415 -0.19 -16.71 -2.73
C LEU A 415 0.08 -18.21 -2.85
N SER A 416 -0.92 -19.08 -2.62
CA SER A 416 -0.74 -20.52 -2.79
C SER A 416 -0.51 -20.95 -4.25
N ARG A 417 -0.86 -20.10 -5.22
CA ARG A 417 -0.64 -20.35 -6.65
C ARG A 417 0.70 -19.79 -7.12
N VAL A 418 1.09 -18.61 -6.65
CA VAL A 418 2.29 -17.91 -7.14
C VAL A 418 3.56 -18.23 -6.34
N LYS A 419 3.44 -18.56 -5.05
CA LYS A 419 4.58 -18.95 -4.23
C LYS A 419 4.81 -20.46 -4.33
N PRO A 420 5.94 -20.94 -4.88
CA PRO A 420 6.23 -22.36 -4.89
C PRO A 420 6.37 -22.90 -3.46
N GLU A 421 6.08 -24.19 -3.28
CA GLU A 421 6.25 -24.85 -1.98
C GLU A 421 7.68 -24.69 -1.44
N LYS A 422 7.77 -24.40 -0.14
CA LYS A 422 9.05 -24.29 0.56
C LYS A 422 9.73 -25.66 0.55
N LYS A 423 10.84 -25.77 -0.17
CA LYS A 423 11.70 -26.96 -0.15
C LYS A 423 12.81 -26.78 0.86
N ILE A 424 12.89 -27.69 1.82
CA ILE A 424 13.94 -27.72 2.82
C ILE A 424 15.22 -28.21 2.13
N PRO A 425 16.32 -27.44 2.13
CA PRO A 425 17.60 -27.91 1.62
C PRO A 425 18.06 -29.18 2.36
N ARG A 426 18.57 -30.18 1.63
CA ARG A 426 18.98 -31.48 2.22
C ARG A 426 20.49 -31.69 2.31
N ASN A 427 21.26 -30.80 1.70
CA ASN A 427 22.72 -30.80 1.71
C ASN A 427 23.24 -29.39 1.38
N ASP A 428 24.55 -29.19 1.54
CA ASP A 428 25.20 -27.91 1.32
C ASP A 428 24.97 -27.35 -0.09
N ALA A 429 25.03 -28.19 -1.14
CA ALA A 429 24.82 -27.74 -2.50
C ALA A 429 23.37 -27.26 -2.75
N GLU A 430 22.38 -27.91 -2.14
CA GLU A 430 20.99 -27.44 -2.16
C GLU A 430 20.82 -26.13 -1.38
N LEU A 431 21.50 -25.98 -0.24
CA LEU A 431 21.45 -24.75 0.56
C LEU A 431 22.09 -23.57 -0.16
N GLU A 432 23.25 -23.76 -0.78
CA GLU A 432 23.91 -22.70 -1.55
C GLU A 432 23.04 -22.24 -2.73
N ARG A 433 22.37 -23.17 -3.42
CA ARG A 433 21.39 -22.80 -4.45
C ARG A 433 20.18 -22.06 -3.88
N PHE A 434 19.66 -22.50 -2.73
CA PHE A 434 18.56 -21.84 -2.03
C PHE A 434 18.94 -20.40 -1.63
N ARG A 435 20.10 -20.23 -0.98
CA ARG A 435 20.65 -18.94 -0.57
C ARG A 435 20.91 -18.03 -1.78
N ALA A 436 21.57 -18.53 -2.82
CA ALA A 436 21.85 -17.73 -4.02
C ALA A 436 20.56 -17.24 -4.71
N ASN A 437 19.56 -18.12 -4.82
CA ASN A 437 18.25 -17.74 -5.36
C ASN A 437 17.54 -16.70 -4.48
N LEU A 438 17.62 -16.84 -3.16
CA LEU A 438 17.03 -15.89 -2.23
C LEU A 438 17.75 -14.54 -2.26
N ILE A 439 19.08 -14.52 -2.25
CA ILE A 439 19.90 -13.30 -2.41
C ILE A 439 19.50 -12.58 -3.70
N LYS A 440 19.37 -13.30 -4.81
CA LYS A 440 18.94 -12.71 -6.09
C LYS A 440 17.55 -12.07 -5.96
N LYS A 441 16.55 -12.81 -5.45
CA LYS A 441 15.19 -12.29 -5.24
C LYS A 441 15.17 -11.05 -4.34
N VAL A 442 15.87 -11.09 -3.21
CA VAL A 442 15.98 -9.99 -2.25
C VAL A 442 16.64 -8.77 -2.91
N THR A 443 17.74 -8.98 -3.62
CA THR A 443 18.49 -7.91 -4.30
C THR A 443 17.65 -7.25 -5.39
N ASP A 444 16.98 -8.05 -6.24
CA ASP A 444 16.16 -7.55 -7.34
C ASP A 444 14.94 -6.79 -6.81
N MET A 445 14.20 -7.37 -5.86
CA MET A 445 12.98 -6.78 -5.29
C MET A 445 13.27 -5.51 -4.47
N LEU A 446 14.34 -5.52 -3.67
CA LEU A 446 14.75 -4.37 -2.85
C LEU A 446 15.72 -3.43 -3.58
N HIS A 447 15.91 -3.57 -4.90
CA HIS A 447 16.73 -2.66 -5.68
C HIS A 447 18.14 -2.43 -5.08
N ILE A 448 18.70 -3.44 -4.42
CA ILE A 448 19.97 -3.30 -3.70
C ILE A 448 21.10 -3.27 -4.73
N LYS A 449 21.88 -2.19 -4.71
CA LYS A 449 22.99 -2.00 -5.65
C LYS A 449 24.32 -2.11 -4.92
N ARG A 450 25.31 -2.69 -5.60
CA ARG A 450 26.70 -2.55 -5.19
C ARG A 450 27.18 -1.16 -5.57
N HIS A 451 27.74 -0.45 -4.60
CA HIS A 451 28.32 0.87 -4.81
C HIS A 451 29.82 0.71 -5.10
N ALA A 452 30.29 1.30 -6.20
CA ALA A 452 31.71 1.27 -6.55
C ALA A 452 32.55 2.25 -5.71
N GLN A 453 31.92 3.33 -5.25
CA GLN A 453 32.57 4.36 -4.44
C GLN A 453 32.42 4.06 -2.95
N ASP A 454 33.45 4.41 -2.21
CA ASP A 454 33.47 4.33 -0.76
C ASP A 454 32.39 5.24 -0.15
N VAL A 455 31.95 4.90 1.06
CA VAL A 455 31.03 5.75 1.82
C VAL A 455 31.79 7.01 2.25
N GLU A 456 31.29 8.17 1.82
CA GLU A 456 31.78 9.44 2.34
C GLU A 456 31.33 9.58 3.80
N VAL A 457 32.27 9.92 4.70
CA VAL A 457 31.99 10.09 6.12
C VAL A 457 32.56 11.40 6.62
N ARG A 458 31.70 12.20 7.25
CA ARG A 458 32.08 13.44 7.93
C ARG A 458 32.06 13.25 9.44
N LYS A 459 33.19 13.47 10.10
CA LYS A 459 33.25 13.55 11.57
C LYS A 459 32.80 14.94 12.01
N ILE A 460 31.78 15.01 12.84
CA ILE A 460 31.19 16.26 13.35
C ILE A 460 31.87 16.70 14.63
N SER A 461 31.97 15.80 15.60
CA SER A 461 32.59 16.05 16.90
C SER A 461 32.88 14.72 17.61
N GLU A 462 33.40 14.80 18.82
CA GLU A 462 33.61 13.64 19.70
C GLU A 462 33.31 14.01 21.15
N PHE A 463 32.97 13.03 21.96
CA PHE A 463 32.75 13.18 23.39
C PHE A 463 33.05 11.86 24.13
N ILE A 464 32.94 11.86 25.45
CA ILE A 464 33.14 10.67 26.30
C ILE A 464 31.79 10.21 26.86
N PHE A 465 31.47 8.93 26.73
CA PHE A 465 30.31 8.26 27.31
C PHE A 465 30.78 7.16 28.26
N GLU A 466 30.55 7.32 29.57
CA GLU A 466 30.92 6.31 30.58
C GLU A 466 32.39 5.82 30.48
N GLY A 467 33.32 6.73 30.15
CA GLY A 467 34.74 6.39 29.97
C GLY A 467 35.12 5.83 28.58
N HIS A 468 34.17 5.79 27.64
CA HIS A 468 34.35 5.36 26.26
C HIS A 468 34.34 6.55 25.29
N PRO A 469 35.34 6.71 24.42
CA PRO A 469 35.31 7.72 23.36
C PRO A 469 34.18 7.46 22.36
N VAL A 470 33.47 8.50 21.95
CA VAL A 470 32.39 8.43 20.96
C VAL A 470 32.61 9.46 19.87
N GLU A 471 32.63 9.02 18.61
CA GLU A 471 32.66 9.91 17.44
C GLU A 471 31.24 10.15 16.93
N LYS A 472 30.88 11.41 16.69
CA LYS A 472 29.67 11.79 15.96
C LYS A 472 29.98 11.83 14.48
N LEU A 473 29.27 11.03 13.70
CA LEU A 473 29.55 10.83 12.28
C LEU A 473 28.29 11.06 11.44
N LEU A 474 28.49 11.60 10.24
CA LEU A 474 27.51 11.56 9.15
C LEU A 474 28.04 10.68 8.03
N LEU A 475 27.28 9.65 7.68
CA LEU A 475 27.59 8.76 6.57
C LEU A 475 26.70 9.11 5.39
N TYR A 476 27.29 9.41 4.23
CA TYR A 476 26.55 9.71 3.01
C TYR A 476 26.35 8.42 2.22
N THR A 477 25.19 7.79 2.41
CA THR A 477 24.90 6.45 1.89
C THR A 477 24.43 6.49 0.44
N GLU A 478 23.78 7.59 0.04
CA GLU A 478 23.38 7.94 -1.33
C GLU A 478 23.47 9.47 -1.53
N PRO A 479 23.45 9.97 -2.79
CA PRO A 479 23.41 11.41 -3.04
C PRO A 479 22.26 12.10 -2.30
N ASP A 480 22.61 13.10 -1.48
CA ASP A 480 21.71 13.88 -0.60
C ASP A 480 21.07 13.09 0.56
N ILE A 481 21.53 11.87 0.82
CA ILE A 481 21.16 11.08 1.99
C ILE A 481 22.34 11.02 2.95
N TYR A 482 22.11 11.50 4.17
CA TYR A 482 23.06 11.41 5.27
C TYR A 482 22.43 10.66 6.45
N VAL A 483 23.22 9.74 7.02
CA VAL A 483 22.84 8.85 8.12
C VAL A 483 23.60 9.30 9.37
N PRO A 484 22.91 9.92 10.36
CA PRO A 484 23.46 10.21 11.67
C PRO A 484 23.94 8.94 12.37
N ALA A 485 25.18 8.95 12.84
CA ALA A 485 25.80 7.81 13.48
C ALA A 485 26.66 8.20 14.70
N LEU A 486 26.70 7.28 15.66
CA LEU A 486 27.57 7.34 16.83
C LEU A 486 28.50 6.14 16.80
N PHE A 487 29.80 6.38 16.71
CA PHE A 487 30.81 5.33 16.81
C PHE A 487 31.43 5.33 18.21
N PHE A 488 30.99 4.38 19.03
CA PHE A 488 31.50 4.13 20.37
C PHE A 488 32.72 3.22 20.32
N LYS A 489 33.86 3.70 20.83
CA LYS A 489 35.10 2.93 20.94
C LYS A 489 35.19 2.31 22.33
N SER A 490 35.39 0.99 22.39
CA SER A 490 35.59 0.32 23.66
C SER A 490 36.99 0.58 24.22
N SER A 491 37.06 1.30 25.35
CA SER A 491 38.26 1.42 26.20
C SER A 491 38.67 0.10 26.88
N ARG A 492 37.87 -0.98 26.72
CA ARG A 492 38.14 -2.33 27.26
C ARG A 492 38.68 -3.30 26.22
N SER A 493 38.78 -2.86 24.96
CA SER A 493 39.31 -3.70 23.87
C SER A 493 40.77 -4.12 24.15
N ARG A 494 41.09 -5.39 23.88
CA ARG A 494 42.44 -5.95 24.04
C ARG A 494 43.09 -6.08 22.66
N GLY A 495 44.17 -5.34 22.43
CA GLY A 495 44.95 -5.35 21.17
C GLY A 495 44.51 -4.30 20.15
N ASP A 496 45.22 -4.25 19.01
CA ASP A 496 45.06 -3.20 17.99
C ASP A 496 43.76 -3.32 17.17
N HIS A 497 43.08 -4.48 17.23
CA HIS A 497 41.85 -4.77 16.51
C HIS A 497 40.80 -5.42 17.41
N ALA A 498 39.63 -4.78 17.54
CA ALA A 498 38.53 -5.19 18.40
C ALA A 498 37.31 -5.71 17.60
N PRO A 499 36.50 -6.62 18.16
CA PRO A 499 35.23 -6.98 17.55
C PRO A 499 34.29 -5.76 17.51
N ALA A 500 33.32 -5.78 16.59
CA ALA A 500 32.42 -4.65 16.40
C ALA A 500 30.96 -5.06 16.22
N VAL A 501 30.05 -4.13 16.50
CA VAL A 501 28.61 -4.26 16.28
C VAL A 501 28.12 -3.06 15.48
N LEU A 502 27.45 -3.32 14.36
CA LEU A 502 26.56 -2.36 13.73
C LEU A 502 25.19 -2.46 14.43
N TYR A 503 24.78 -1.39 15.10
CA TYR A 503 23.60 -1.34 15.96
C TYR A 503 22.48 -0.49 15.34
N VAL A 504 21.38 -1.12 14.97
CA VAL A 504 20.25 -0.49 14.28
C VAL A 504 19.01 -0.58 15.16
N ASN A 505 18.60 0.54 15.75
CA ASN A 505 17.35 0.65 16.49
C ASN A 505 16.54 1.82 15.91
N THR A 506 15.36 1.53 15.38
CA THR A 506 14.54 2.55 14.70
C THR A 506 13.83 3.52 15.66
N MET A 507 13.95 3.32 16.98
CA MET A 507 13.62 4.34 17.98
C MET A 507 14.74 5.39 18.15
N GLY A 508 15.90 5.19 17.51
CA GLY A 508 17.03 6.11 17.45
C GLY A 508 18.33 5.50 17.96
N LYS A 509 19.46 5.92 17.37
CA LYS A 509 20.83 5.44 17.63
C LYS A 509 21.34 5.61 19.08
N ALA A 510 20.64 6.41 19.88
CA ALA A 510 21.04 6.72 21.25
C ALA A 510 20.08 6.13 22.30
N VAL A 511 18.96 5.53 21.90
CA VAL A 511 17.92 5.06 22.84
C VAL A 511 18.43 4.01 23.82
N ASP A 512 19.43 3.22 23.39
CA ASP A 512 20.06 2.14 24.17
C ASP A 512 21.43 2.54 24.76
N ALA A 513 21.79 3.83 24.68
CA ALA A 513 23.03 4.41 25.19
C ALA A 513 22.83 5.10 26.55
N TYR A 514 22.51 4.31 27.58
CA TYR A 514 22.36 4.77 28.96
C TYR A 514 23.12 3.84 29.94
N GLN A 515 23.20 4.24 31.21
CA GLN A 515 23.90 3.46 32.25
C GLN A 515 23.23 2.08 32.42
N ASN A 516 24.04 1.01 32.42
CA ASN A 516 23.57 -0.40 32.36
C ASN A 516 22.77 -0.76 31.09
N GLY A 517 22.76 0.12 30.09
CA GLY A 517 22.03 -0.08 28.85
C GLY A 517 22.73 -1.07 27.90
N PRO A 518 22.04 -1.46 26.81
CA PRO A 518 22.56 -2.45 25.88
C PRO A 518 23.87 -2.06 25.19
N ILE A 519 24.04 -0.79 24.79
CA ILE A 519 25.28 -0.32 24.14
C ILE A 519 26.46 -0.34 25.12
N LEU A 520 26.27 0.13 26.35
CA LEU A 520 27.34 0.11 27.37
C LEU A 520 27.79 -1.33 27.69
N SER A 521 26.83 -2.24 27.80
CA SER A 521 27.11 -3.66 28.06
C SER A 521 27.99 -4.32 26.97
N LEU A 522 27.83 -3.90 25.71
CA LEU A 522 28.70 -4.33 24.61
C LEU A 522 30.10 -3.73 24.73
N LEU A 523 30.19 -2.43 25.03
CA LEU A 523 31.45 -1.72 25.23
C LEU A 523 32.27 -2.34 26.38
N ASP A 524 31.62 -2.69 27.49
CA ASP A 524 32.25 -3.35 28.65
C ASP A 524 32.82 -4.74 28.32
N LYS A 525 32.24 -5.42 27.32
CA LYS A 525 32.75 -6.69 26.79
C LYS A 525 33.79 -6.53 25.69
N GLY A 526 34.21 -5.31 25.37
CA GLY A 526 35.28 -5.03 24.42
C GLY A 526 34.83 -4.84 22.98
N PHE A 527 33.52 -4.75 22.71
CA PHE A 527 33.00 -4.48 21.37
C PHE A 527 33.01 -2.98 21.06
N ASN A 528 33.48 -2.60 19.89
CA ASN A 528 33.17 -1.28 19.31
C ASN A 528 31.73 -1.28 18.78
N VAL A 529 31.03 -0.16 18.87
CA VAL A 529 29.63 -0.08 18.42
C VAL A 529 29.45 1.10 17.47
N LEU A 530 29.01 0.84 16.23
CA LEU A 530 28.50 1.87 15.34
C LEU A 530 26.98 1.83 15.42
N SER A 531 26.35 2.81 16.05
CA SER A 531 24.90 2.94 16.07
C SER A 531 24.43 4.01 15.09
N ILE A 532 23.38 3.72 14.32
CA ILE A 532 22.92 4.56 13.21
C ILE A 532 21.42 4.88 13.28
N ASP A 533 21.06 6.08 12.81
CA ASP A 533 19.68 6.46 12.46
C ASP A 533 19.51 6.25 10.95
N VAL A 534 18.96 5.10 10.53
CA VAL A 534 18.61 4.90 9.10
C VAL A 534 17.64 5.99 8.65
N ARG A 535 17.64 6.33 7.35
CA ARG A 535 16.86 7.47 6.86
C ARG A 535 15.38 7.38 7.27
N GLY A 536 14.81 8.51 7.67
CA GLY A 536 13.43 8.57 8.13
C GLY A 536 13.21 8.09 9.58
N THR A 537 14.28 7.86 10.33
CA THR A 537 14.25 7.53 11.76
C THR A 537 15.19 8.43 12.56
N GLY A 538 15.03 8.44 13.89
CA GLY A 538 15.87 9.23 14.79
C GLY A 538 15.93 10.71 14.42
N GLU A 539 17.12 11.28 14.25
CA GLU A 539 17.26 12.71 13.91
C GLU A 539 16.70 13.07 12.51
N THR A 540 16.49 12.09 11.63
CA THR A 540 15.93 12.29 10.28
C THR A 540 14.45 11.90 10.18
N GLU A 541 13.81 11.59 11.30
CA GLU A 541 12.39 11.24 11.34
C GLU A 541 11.51 12.40 10.86
N PRO A 542 10.63 12.19 9.87
CA PRO A 542 9.73 13.24 9.42
C PRO A 542 8.80 13.67 10.55
N THR A 543 8.81 14.98 10.87
CA THR A 543 7.87 15.57 11.85
C THR A 543 6.81 16.44 11.22
N ARG A 544 6.79 16.54 9.90
CA ARG A 544 5.67 17.12 9.16
C ARG A 544 4.42 16.28 9.42
N LEU A 545 3.32 16.95 9.73
CA LEU A 545 2.01 16.34 9.96
C LEU A 545 1.05 16.84 8.89
N ASN A 546 0.29 15.94 8.29
CA ASN A 546 -0.85 16.30 7.44
C ASN A 546 -2.14 16.38 8.28
N GLU A 547 -3.28 16.69 7.66
CA GLU A 547 -4.57 16.77 8.38
C GLU A 547 -5.00 15.42 8.97
N ARG A 548 -4.57 14.31 8.36
CA ARG A 548 -4.88 12.95 8.82
C ARG A 548 -4.12 12.61 10.11
N ASP A 549 -2.88 13.04 10.24
CA ASP A 549 -2.10 12.87 11.47
C ASP A 549 -2.79 13.51 12.68
N LYS A 550 -3.39 14.70 12.50
CA LYS A 550 -4.11 15.43 13.56
C LYS A 550 -5.36 14.70 14.04
N MET A 551 -5.94 13.82 13.23
CA MET A 551 -7.12 13.02 13.59
C MET A 551 -6.77 11.81 14.49
N GLY A 552 -5.49 11.38 14.53
CA GLY A 552 -5.02 10.27 15.36
C GLY A 552 -5.56 8.89 14.96
N GLY A 553 -5.27 7.89 15.81
CA GLY A 553 -5.75 6.51 15.66
C GLY A 553 -5.41 5.87 14.31
N TYR A 554 -6.35 5.09 13.76
CA TYR A 554 -6.19 4.45 12.45
C TYR A 554 -6.07 5.44 11.29
N THR A 555 -6.62 6.65 11.38
CA THR A 555 -6.42 7.65 10.30
C THR A 555 -4.95 8.08 10.25
N ALA A 556 -4.34 8.44 11.38
CA ALA A 556 -2.92 8.80 11.38
C ALA A 556 -2.04 7.60 10.96
N PHE A 557 -2.38 6.39 11.39
CA PHE A 557 -1.62 5.18 11.08
C PHE A 557 -1.68 4.77 9.59
N LEU A 558 -2.84 4.89 8.94
CA LEU A 558 -3.04 4.44 7.55
C LEU A 558 -2.85 5.56 6.51
N GLN A 559 -3.13 6.81 6.90
CA GLN A 559 -3.27 7.95 5.98
C GLN A 559 -2.45 9.17 6.41
N GLY A 560 -1.67 9.05 7.48
CA GLY A 560 -0.76 10.09 7.94
C GLY A 560 0.37 10.35 6.95
N PHE A 561 1.20 11.36 7.24
CA PHE A 561 2.26 11.79 6.33
C PHE A 561 3.25 10.66 6.01
N LYS A 562 3.60 9.82 6.99
CA LYS A 562 4.48 8.66 6.79
C LYS A 562 3.87 7.59 5.88
N SER A 563 2.56 7.37 5.97
CA SER A 563 1.84 6.47 5.07
C SER A 563 1.86 7.03 3.65
N ALA A 564 1.64 8.33 3.48
CA ALA A 564 1.75 9.01 2.19
C ALA A 564 3.16 8.88 1.57
N LEU A 565 4.23 9.05 2.36
CA LEU A 565 5.61 8.80 1.89
C LEU A 565 5.81 7.36 1.41
N SER A 566 5.24 6.39 2.13
CA SER A 566 5.34 4.97 1.79
C SER A 566 4.57 4.66 0.51
N TYR A 567 3.34 5.16 0.36
CA TYR A 567 2.55 4.99 -0.87
C TYR A 567 3.23 5.63 -2.09
N LYS A 568 3.91 6.76 -1.91
CA LYS A 568 4.74 7.37 -2.98
C LYS A 568 5.93 6.50 -3.35
N SER A 569 6.55 5.81 -2.39
CA SER A 569 7.60 4.84 -2.73
C SER A 569 7.03 3.68 -3.56
N LEU A 570 5.81 3.22 -3.28
CA LEU A 570 5.15 2.17 -4.07
C LEU A 570 4.97 2.57 -5.54
N LEU A 571 4.54 3.83 -5.79
CA LEU A 571 4.41 4.38 -7.13
C LEU A 571 5.74 4.37 -7.90
N LEU A 572 6.86 4.52 -7.19
CA LEU A 572 8.23 4.44 -7.73
C LEU A 572 8.74 3.00 -7.94
N GLY A 573 7.98 1.99 -7.51
CA GLY A 573 8.43 0.61 -7.45
C GLY A 573 9.43 0.35 -6.32
N ARG A 574 9.42 1.16 -5.27
CA ARG A 574 10.37 1.13 -4.16
C ARG A 574 9.66 0.98 -2.83
N SER A 575 10.42 0.67 -1.79
CA SER A 575 9.98 0.68 -0.40
C SER A 575 10.89 1.55 0.44
N ILE A 576 10.37 2.17 1.50
CA ILE A 576 11.23 2.85 2.47
C ILE A 576 12.21 1.85 3.12
N PHE A 577 11.76 0.60 3.30
CA PHE A 577 12.58 -0.51 3.78
C PHE A 577 13.85 -0.70 2.93
N ASP A 578 13.75 -0.70 1.60
CA ASP A 578 14.91 -0.94 0.74
C ASP A 578 15.97 0.17 0.84
N MET A 579 15.51 1.41 1.01
CA MET A 579 16.37 2.58 1.16
C MET A 579 17.09 2.54 2.51
N GLN A 580 16.39 2.12 3.55
CA GLN A 580 16.96 1.91 4.89
C GLN A 580 17.91 0.71 4.93
N LEU A 581 17.63 -0.36 4.17
CA LEU A 581 18.57 -1.49 4.05
C LEU A 581 19.87 -1.06 3.35
N THR A 582 19.77 -0.18 2.36
CA THR A 582 20.95 0.45 1.74
C THR A 582 21.77 1.22 2.78
N ASP A 583 21.12 1.96 3.68
CA ASP A 583 21.81 2.67 4.77
C ASP A 583 22.57 1.72 5.71
N VAL A 584 21.98 0.57 6.05
CA VAL A 584 22.61 -0.46 6.88
C VAL A 584 23.82 -1.07 6.17
N LEU A 585 23.69 -1.47 4.91
CA LEU A 585 24.78 -2.07 4.14
C LEU A 585 25.96 -1.11 3.94
N ARG A 586 25.68 0.16 3.63
CA ARG A 586 26.71 1.21 3.52
C ARG A 586 27.37 1.48 4.87
N SER A 587 26.60 1.51 5.96
CA SER A 587 27.17 1.65 7.31
C SER A 587 28.06 0.47 7.72
N PHE A 588 27.69 -0.75 7.32
CA PHE A 588 28.52 -1.94 7.51
C PHE A 588 29.84 -1.84 6.72
N GLU A 589 29.79 -1.42 5.46
CA GLU A 589 30.96 -1.23 4.61
C GLU A 589 31.98 -0.28 5.26
N TYR A 590 31.49 0.85 5.79
CA TYR A 590 32.32 1.79 6.55
C TYR A 590 32.94 1.12 7.78
N LEU A 591 32.14 0.46 8.62
CA LEU A 591 32.61 -0.20 9.83
C LEU A 591 33.68 -1.25 9.54
N ALA A 592 33.48 -2.07 8.50
CA ALA A 592 34.40 -3.13 8.11
C ALA A 592 35.75 -2.65 7.56
N ARG A 593 35.85 -1.36 7.21
CA ARG A 593 37.08 -0.74 6.70
C ARG A 593 37.88 -0.01 7.76
N ARG A 594 37.30 0.27 8.93
CA ARG A 594 38.00 0.91 10.04
C ARG A 594 39.17 0.05 10.51
N LYS A 595 40.33 0.66 10.70
CA LYS A 595 41.60 -0.04 10.98
C LYS A 595 41.57 -0.73 12.34
N GLU A 596 40.89 -0.14 13.30
CA GLU A 596 40.70 -0.64 14.66
C GLU A 596 39.70 -1.80 14.78
N ILE A 597 39.03 -2.18 13.67
CA ILE A 597 38.02 -3.24 13.66
C ILE A 597 38.60 -4.56 13.17
N ARG A 598 38.32 -5.62 13.94
CA ARG A 598 38.62 -6.98 13.57
C ARG A 598 37.61 -7.46 12.51
N LYS A 599 38.06 -7.50 11.26
CA LYS A 599 37.22 -7.72 10.06
C LYS A 599 36.38 -9.00 10.07
N ASN A 600 36.81 -10.05 10.78
CA ASN A 600 36.10 -11.33 10.87
C ASN A 600 35.25 -11.48 12.16
N GLN A 601 35.02 -10.39 12.90
CA GLN A 601 34.20 -10.38 14.13
C GLN A 601 33.29 -9.14 14.16
N ILE A 602 32.55 -8.92 13.07
CA ILE A 602 31.58 -7.83 12.95
C ILE A 602 30.16 -8.41 13.01
N TRP A 603 29.39 -7.95 13.98
CA TRP A 603 27.99 -8.32 14.16
C TRP A 603 27.05 -7.25 13.62
N ILE A 604 25.85 -7.65 13.22
CA ILE A 604 24.73 -6.73 13.03
C ILE A 604 23.68 -7.04 14.08
N LEU A 605 23.30 -6.02 14.84
CA LEU A 605 22.31 -6.12 15.89
C LEU A 605 21.18 -5.14 15.58
N GLY A 606 19.98 -5.68 15.41
CA GLY A 606 18.80 -4.93 15.02
C GLY A 606 17.67 -5.05 16.04
N ARG A 607 17.01 -3.93 16.35
CA ARG A 607 15.79 -3.88 17.17
C ARG A 607 14.63 -3.25 16.40
N HIS A 608 13.41 -3.72 16.62
CA HIS A 608 12.21 -3.28 15.90
C HIS A 608 12.32 -3.55 14.39
N LEU A 609 12.02 -2.57 13.54
CA LEU A 609 12.31 -2.65 12.11
C LEU A 609 13.82 -2.90 11.85
N GLY A 610 14.69 -2.41 12.73
CA GLY A 610 16.13 -2.71 12.70
C GLY A 610 16.42 -4.22 12.76
N GLY A 611 15.60 -5.01 13.46
CA GLY A 611 15.73 -6.47 13.50
C GLY A 611 15.47 -7.11 12.14
N MET A 612 14.44 -6.66 11.43
CA MET A 612 14.18 -7.08 10.04
C MET A 612 15.31 -6.62 9.11
N LEU A 613 15.80 -5.39 9.23
CA LEU A 613 16.94 -4.89 8.45
C LEU A 613 18.22 -5.71 8.71
N ALA A 614 18.49 -6.10 9.96
CA ALA A 614 19.64 -6.92 10.34
C ALA A 614 19.60 -8.32 9.74
N LEU A 615 18.41 -8.95 9.67
CA LEU A 615 18.22 -10.23 8.99
C LEU A 615 18.55 -10.13 7.49
N HIS A 616 18.03 -9.11 6.82
CA HIS A 616 18.29 -8.91 5.38
C HIS A 616 19.76 -8.57 5.12
N ALA A 617 20.38 -7.73 5.94
CA ALA A 617 21.80 -7.41 5.81
C ALA A 617 22.69 -8.64 6.08
N GLY A 618 22.35 -9.48 7.07
CA GLY A 618 23.07 -10.72 7.37
C GLY A 618 23.03 -11.76 6.25
N LEU A 619 21.94 -11.78 5.47
CA LEU A 619 21.83 -12.57 4.25
C LEU A 619 22.74 -12.01 3.14
N LEU A 620 22.72 -10.69 2.93
CA LEU A 620 23.37 -10.05 1.78
C LEU A 620 24.88 -9.81 1.95
N GLU A 621 25.38 -9.69 3.18
CA GLU A 621 26.77 -9.35 3.46
C GLU A 621 27.54 -10.54 4.03
N ASP A 622 28.43 -11.10 3.20
CA ASP A 622 29.23 -12.29 3.52
C ASP A 622 30.18 -12.09 4.70
N LYS A 623 30.64 -10.86 4.96
CA LYS A 623 31.58 -10.55 6.04
C LYS A 623 30.92 -10.42 7.42
N VAL A 624 29.60 -10.50 7.50
CA VAL A 624 28.89 -10.53 8.79
C VAL A 624 29.26 -11.81 9.53
N TYR A 625 29.79 -11.66 10.75
CA TYR A 625 30.12 -12.77 11.62
C TYR A 625 28.87 -13.37 12.29
N GLY A 626 27.92 -12.51 12.68
CA GLY A 626 26.65 -12.95 13.22
C GLY A 626 25.60 -11.84 13.29
N VAL A 627 24.35 -12.25 13.46
CA VAL A 627 23.18 -11.40 13.50
C VAL A 627 22.41 -11.62 14.79
N VAL A 628 21.96 -10.52 15.40
CA VAL A 628 21.00 -10.52 16.50
C VAL A 628 19.80 -9.69 16.08
N ALA A 629 18.61 -10.31 16.02
CA ALA A 629 17.36 -9.63 15.72
C ALA A 629 16.43 -9.68 16.93
N SER A 630 15.95 -8.51 17.36
CA SER A 630 15.07 -8.33 18.52
C SER A 630 13.86 -7.46 18.18
N ASP A 631 12.75 -7.68 18.88
CA ASP A 631 11.54 -6.84 18.83
C ASP A 631 10.95 -6.71 17.41
N PHE A 632 11.08 -7.76 16.59
CA PHE A 632 10.75 -7.75 15.16
C PHE A 632 9.58 -8.67 14.81
N LEU A 633 8.97 -8.49 13.64
CA LEU A 633 7.79 -9.24 13.21
C LEU A 633 8.09 -10.74 13.04
N ILE A 634 7.19 -11.61 13.49
CA ILE A 634 7.31 -13.08 13.38
C ILE A 634 7.35 -13.57 11.92
N SER A 635 6.51 -12.98 11.06
CA SER A 635 6.35 -13.35 9.65
C SER A 635 5.49 -12.29 8.98
N TYR A 636 5.81 -11.93 7.72
CA TYR A 636 4.96 -11.04 6.94
C TYR A 636 3.57 -11.65 6.71
N ARG A 637 3.46 -12.97 6.59
CA ARG A 637 2.19 -13.68 6.41
C ARG A 637 1.26 -13.55 7.61
N SER A 638 1.79 -13.30 8.81
CA SER A 638 0.96 -13.03 10.00
C SER A 638 0.09 -11.78 9.82
N ILE A 639 0.50 -10.81 9.01
CA ILE A 639 -0.28 -9.60 8.69
C ILE A 639 -1.49 -9.93 7.85
N ILE A 640 -1.36 -10.82 6.85
CA ILE A 640 -2.47 -11.22 5.97
C ILE A 640 -3.51 -12.06 6.72
N ARG A 641 -3.06 -12.93 7.63
CA ARG A 641 -3.94 -13.85 8.37
C ARG A 641 -4.83 -13.17 9.40
N ASN A 642 -4.54 -11.92 9.77
CA ASN A 642 -5.26 -11.20 10.81
C ASN A 642 -6.01 -10.00 10.21
N PRO A 643 -7.24 -9.70 10.66
CA PRO A 643 -8.04 -8.60 10.12
C PRO A 643 -7.45 -7.21 10.41
N VAL A 644 -6.71 -7.07 11.52
CA VAL A 644 -6.12 -5.82 11.99
C VAL A 644 -4.70 -6.09 12.43
N TYR A 645 -3.79 -5.13 12.23
CA TYR A 645 -2.38 -5.20 12.65
C TYR A 645 -1.84 -3.83 13.05
N SER A 646 -0.63 -3.80 13.62
CA SER A 646 0.03 -2.60 14.17
C SER A 646 1.39 -2.28 13.52
N TRP A 647 1.74 -2.99 12.45
CA TRP A 647 2.94 -2.75 11.65
C TRP A 647 2.66 -1.75 10.55
N HIS A 648 3.33 -0.60 10.59
CA HIS A 648 3.11 0.48 9.64
C HIS A 648 3.67 0.10 8.26
N ILE A 649 3.06 0.55 7.16
CA ILE A 649 3.50 0.24 5.78
C ILE A 649 4.98 0.58 5.52
N MET A 650 5.50 1.61 6.17
CA MET A 650 6.93 1.99 6.12
C MET A 650 7.88 0.89 6.64
N GLU A 651 7.39 -0.01 7.50
CA GLU A 651 8.13 -1.14 8.08
C GLU A 651 7.99 -2.42 7.24
N LEU A 652 7.17 -2.40 6.18
CA LEU A 652 6.79 -3.57 5.39
C LEU A 652 7.40 -3.52 3.99
N ILE A 653 7.49 -4.71 3.38
CA ILE A 653 8.08 -4.89 2.05
C ILE A 653 6.97 -5.33 1.08
N PRO A 654 6.56 -4.48 0.14
CA PRO A 654 5.61 -4.85 -0.92
C PRO A 654 6.15 -6.01 -1.76
N GLY A 655 5.28 -6.96 -2.11
CA GLY A 655 5.61 -8.14 -2.91
C GLY A 655 6.34 -9.25 -2.14
N VAL A 656 6.76 -9.03 -0.89
CA VAL A 656 7.65 -9.96 -0.19
C VAL A 656 7.13 -11.39 -0.15
N LEU A 657 5.83 -11.59 0.09
CA LEU A 657 5.25 -12.92 0.22
C LEU A 657 5.11 -13.67 -1.11
N ALA A 658 5.17 -12.99 -2.25
CA ALA A 658 5.30 -13.66 -3.54
C ALA A 658 6.71 -14.28 -3.73
N HIS A 659 7.70 -13.83 -2.95
CA HIS A 659 9.11 -14.20 -3.13
C HIS A 659 9.72 -15.02 -1.99
N TYR A 660 9.49 -14.63 -0.73
CA TYR A 660 10.04 -15.23 0.49
C TYR A 660 9.27 -14.80 1.77
N ASP A 661 9.71 -15.25 2.94
CA ASP A 661 9.30 -14.73 4.26
C ASP A 661 10.51 -14.79 5.22
N LEU A 662 10.38 -14.29 6.45
CA LEU A 662 11.50 -14.11 7.40
C LEU A 662 12.16 -15.42 7.84
N ASP A 663 11.44 -16.54 7.85
CA ASP A 663 11.99 -17.87 8.16
C ASP A 663 12.97 -18.36 7.07
N GLU A 664 12.70 -18.04 5.80
CA GLU A 664 13.57 -18.36 4.66
C GLU A 664 14.86 -17.53 4.69
N ILE A 665 14.77 -16.26 5.11
CA ILE A 665 15.94 -15.40 5.38
C ILE A 665 16.78 -16.00 6.52
N ALA A 666 16.16 -16.32 7.65
CA ALA A 666 16.84 -16.88 8.82
C ALA A 666 17.57 -18.19 8.49
N ALA A 667 16.95 -19.08 7.71
CA ALA A 667 17.57 -20.32 7.27
C ALA A 667 18.78 -20.08 6.33
N SER A 668 18.70 -19.05 5.49
CA SER A 668 19.73 -18.72 4.51
C SER A 668 20.95 -18.02 5.11
N ILE A 669 20.87 -17.54 6.35
CA ILE A 669 22.00 -16.95 7.10
C ILE A 669 22.99 -18.03 7.57
N ALA A 670 22.56 -19.28 7.72
CA ALA A 670 23.43 -20.39 8.08
C ALA A 670 24.66 -20.44 7.16
N PRO A 671 25.87 -20.73 7.66
CA PRO A 671 26.19 -21.14 9.02
C PRO A 671 26.55 -19.97 9.95
N LYS A 672 26.33 -18.71 9.56
CA LYS A 672 26.64 -17.54 10.41
C LYS A 672 25.85 -17.61 11.71
N LYS A 673 26.37 -17.02 12.79
CA LYS A 673 25.67 -16.99 14.07
C LYS A 673 24.39 -16.16 13.96
N LEU A 674 23.26 -16.70 14.42
CA LEU A 674 21.96 -16.04 14.38
C LEU A 674 21.21 -16.23 15.70
N LEU A 675 20.89 -15.11 16.36
CA LEU A 675 20.04 -15.07 17.55
C LEU A 675 18.77 -14.28 17.23
N LEU A 676 17.61 -14.91 17.44
CA LEU A 676 16.31 -14.26 17.39
C LEU A 676 15.73 -14.21 18.81
N THR A 677 15.31 -13.03 19.25
CA THR A 677 14.72 -12.80 20.58
C THR A 677 13.59 -11.79 20.48
N ASN A 678 12.71 -11.74 21.48
CA ASN A 678 11.57 -10.80 21.51
C ASN A 678 10.79 -10.75 20.18
N ILE A 679 10.55 -11.89 19.56
CA ILE A 679 9.77 -11.94 18.31
C ILE A 679 8.34 -11.47 18.61
N LEU A 680 7.78 -10.65 17.73
CA LEU A 680 6.49 -9.98 17.93
C LEU A 680 5.46 -10.45 16.90
N ASP A 681 4.21 -10.55 17.32
CA ASP A 681 3.07 -10.83 16.46
C ASP A 681 2.66 -9.62 15.59
N HIS A 682 1.58 -9.80 14.83
CA HIS A 682 0.95 -8.76 14.00
C HIS A 682 0.48 -7.51 14.77
N GLN A 683 0.30 -7.59 16.09
CA GLN A 683 -0.07 -6.49 17.00
C GLN A 683 1.13 -5.91 17.76
N LYS A 684 2.37 -6.27 17.40
CA LYS A 684 3.60 -5.90 18.12
C LYS A 684 3.63 -6.43 19.56
N LYS A 685 2.97 -7.56 19.85
CA LYS A 685 3.02 -8.23 21.15
C LYS A 685 4.01 -9.41 21.11
N PRO A 686 4.79 -9.64 22.17
CA PRO A 686 5.71 -10.77 22.22
C PRO A 686 5.01 -12.12 22.08
N ILE A 687 5.58 -13.01 21.27
CA ILE A 687 5.07 -14.38 21.06
C ILE A 687 5.71 -15.37 22.03
N LYS A 688 5.08 -16.54 22.20
CA LYS A 688 5.67 -17.63 22.99
C LYS A 688 6.82 -18.28 22.23
N LEU A 689 7.81 -18.80 22.96
CA LEU A 689 8.98 -19.46 22.38
C LEU A 689 8.59 -20.68 21.50
N ASP A 690 7.53 -21.41 21.83
CA ASP A 690 7.11 -22.56 21.03
C ASP A 690 6.52 -22.16 19.67
N GLU A 691 5.79 -21.04 19.61
CA GLU A 691 5.30 -20.45 18.36
C GLU A 691 6.49 -19.96 17.49
N ALA A 692 7.50 -19.36 18.12
CA ALA A 692 8.76 -19.02 17.44
C ALA A 692 9.47 -20.26 16.88
N LYS A 693 9.55 -21.34 17.67
CA LYS A 693 10.18 -22.61 17.26
C LYS A 693 9.47 -23.27 16.09
N GLU A 694 8.14 -23.17 16.03
CA GLU A 694 7.33 -23.69 14.93
C GLU A 694 7.56 -22.86 13.67
N THR A 695 7.47 -21.52 13.77
CA THR A 695 7.65 -20.61 12.63
C THR A 695 9.05 -20.70 12.03
N TYR A 696 10.09 -20.75 12.87
CA TYR A 696 11.48 -20.85 12.43
C TYR A 696 11.99 -22.30 12.37
N SER A 697 11.09 -23.28 12.19
CA SER A 697 11.47 -24.69 12.10
C SER A 697 12.39 -24.97 10.90
N LEU A 698 12.22 -24.27 9.77
CA LEU A 698 13.12 -24.33 8.61
C LEU A 698 14.56 -23.96 8.98
N ALA A 699 14.76 -22.81 9.65
CA ALA A 699 16.10 -22.39 10.07
C ALA A 699 16.73 -23.42 11.00
N ARG A 700 16.00 -23.89 12.02
CA ARG A 700 16.49 -24.95 12.93
C ARG A 700 16.95 -26.19 12.19
N GLN A 701 16.16 -26.65 11.21
CA GLN A 701 16.49 -27.83 10.43
C GLN A 701 17.74 -27.61 9.58
N VAL A 702 17.89 -26.45 8.95
CA VAL A 702 19.08 -26.11 8.15
C VAL A 702 20.34 -26.05 9.02
N TYR A 703 20.31 -25.37 10.16
CA TYR A 703 21.47 -25.31 11.06
C TYR A 703 21.85 -26.69 11.63
N ASN A 704 20.86 -27.52 11.98
CA ASN A 704 21.10 -28.91 12.41
C ASN A 704 21.72 -29.74 11.29
N MET A 705 21.20 -29.64 10.06
CA MET A 705 21.70 -30.36 8.90
C MET A 705 23.16 -30.00 8.59
N MET A 706 23.53 -28.72 8.72
CA MET A 706 24.91 -28.27 8.51
C MET A 706 25.87 -28.64 9.65
N GLY A 707 25.38 -29.20 10.75
CA GLY A 707 26.19 -29.51 11.92
C GLY A 707 26.60 -28.30 12.76
N PHE A 708 25.86 -27.17 12.68
CA PHE A 708 26.08 -25.96 13.49
C PHE A 708 24.84 -25.58 14.32
N PRO A 709 24.20 -26.49 15.07
CA PRO A 709 23.01 -26.19 15.86
C PRO A 709 23.23 -25.06 16.88
N GLU A 710 24.45 -24.91 17.41
CA GLU A 710 24.85 -23.89 18.36
C GLU A 710 24.91 -22.47 17.75
N CYS A 711 25.02 -22.37 16.42
CA CYS A 711 25.02 -21.10 15.71
C CYS A 711 23.62 -20.52 15.52
N PHE A 712 22.54 -21.23 15.85
CA PHE A 712 21.18 -20.70 15.81
C PHE A 712 20.48 -20.79 17.16
N ARG A 713 20.01 -19.64 17.67
CA ARG A 713 19.31 -19.58 18.95
C ARG A 713 18.00 -18.79 18.84
N LEU A 714 16.94 -19.39 19.35
CA LEU A 714 15.69 -18.70 19.70
C LEU A 714 15.70 -18.47 21.21
N ALA A 715 15.51 -17.24 21.65
CA ALA A 715 15.42 -16.89 23.06
C ALA A 715 14.00 -16.52 23.48
N GLU A 716 13.68 -16.74 24.76
CA GLU A 716 12.40 -16.32 25.33
C GLU A 716 12.27 -14.79 25.29
N PRO A 717 11.05 -14.26 25.17
CA PRO A 717 10.81 -12.84 25.34
C PRO A 717 11.26 -12.36 26.72
N THR A 718 11.99 -11.25 26.77
CA THR A 718 12.43 -10.62 28.03
C THR A 718 12.34 -9.11 27.96
N CYS A 719 12.42 -8.45 29.13
CA CYS A 719 12.48 -7.00 29.20
C CYS A 719 13.82 -6.46 28.68
N GLU A 720 13.83 -5.18 28.29
CA GLU A 720 14.98 -4.54 27.65
C GLU A 720 16.28 -4.63 28.48
N GLU A 721 16.17 -4.49 29.80
CA GLU A 721 17.29 -4.58 30.75
C GLU A 721 17.97 -5.97 30.77
N MET A 722 17.25 -7.01 30.31
CA MET A 722 17.74 -8.38 30.27
C MET A 722 18.31 -8.78 28.91
N LEU A 723 18.08 -7.99 27.85
CA LEU A 723 18.61 -8.27 26.51
C LEU A 723 20.13 -8.51 26.49
N PRO A 724 20.96 -7.73 27.22
CA PRO A 724 22.40 -7.99 27.26
C PRO A 724 22.77 -9.35 27.85
N LYS A 725 21.98 -9.86 28.79
CA LYS A 725 22.20 -11.18 29.39
C LYS A 725 21.87 -12.33 28.42
N ILE A 726 21.12 -12.05 27.35
CA ILE A 726 20.78 -13.02 26.31
C ILE A 726 21.82 -13.02 25.20
N TRP A 727 22.11 -11.84 24.62
CA TRP A 727 22.99 -11.79 23.46
C TRP A 727 24.46 -11.92 23.82
N LEU A 728 24.92 -11.46 25.01
CA LEU A 728 26.36 -11.41 25.29
C LEU A 728 26.94 -12.82 25.39
N PRO A 729 26.32 -13.78 26.11
CA PRO A 729 26.82 -15.16 26.14
C PRO A 729 26.81 -15.86 24.77
N PHE A 730 26.03 -15.36 23.81
CA PHE A 730 26.02 -15.90 22.45
C PHE A 730 27.11 -15.26 21.56
N MET A 731 27.44 -13.99 21.83
CA MET A 731 28.40 -13.20 21.06
C MET A 731 29.85 -13.38 21.52
N THR A 732 30.08 -13.60 22.82
CA THR A 732 31.39 -13.87 23.43
C THR A 732 31.61 -15.36 23.59
#